data_AF-A0A022RK75-F1
#
_entry.id   AF-A0A022RK75-F1
#
_cell.length_a   1.000
_cell.length_b   1.000
_cell.length_c   1.000
_cell.angle_alpha   90.00
_cell.angle_beta   90.00
_cell.angle_gamma   90.00
#
_symmetry.space_group_name_H-M   'P 1'
#
loop_
_entity.id
_entity.type
_entity.pdbx_description
1 polymer ?
#
loop_
_entity_poly.entity_id
_entity_poly.type
_entity_poly.pdbx_seq_one_letter_code
_entity_poly.pdbx_strand_id
1 'polypeptide(L)'
;MVESEWRNCVLTYVAALSHFLKKSGTHHMHTFVWKVWIPLLKLTHTYDYELFNEVTSLFLDVIIGTDSWEVLEETVVPLMLRSIGQSMGVFKSAELAIYNWSGHTIFERSIDKDLSSKSFDNSRRKLTEKYIPTDFSVSNSYDFPLSMSCNTLTLTLDAALRNKHEGIVSGSTSTNGSQAILFAGNMLWDLCNLSLQMLSQSFEHRSSAIRFLLPFIFKSFAHNHSFQVAAPGTPRVLTRKEFFMKIWKCCKLLFSLGSLERRDAYDILSLYLSSSSTDELKDVSGREEINELKSDQGFWDEIKRGLLDKENSVRKHSLYIVKTTLTLSNEGKCFSGVLEEVADESGSESRMIGKKGRWADKEAQSLGVGKICNQNELNFTGWHRWEAFFFLYEMLEEYGTHLVEAAWNHQIMLWLRSLFSSESSVNSVNEELYHNQMGTADQIFQWLAILWERGFCHDNPQVRCLVMQSFLAVEWENYGGCVKLVPKDFIIGPLIRGLNDPVHHKEFGVKEVYSSSIIKAAARFMCQYASYMKERQHVSFLIDLSSVPKSHSFGRAGLICLVECIASAACGNSRHNYHDINQFIHATDGILVESAPNSCQIDRADLLDVLRFVLECGKQHFNPKYRLRVCEKILAAAASMMTGSDVPLEILFHFISGVPREYTDHGGSLRYAVQKWLRCPNMQLLKAIDGFPSNFISNQHPLDSSLFTYDDEELEAWGSEAKRWARVLFLVAEGREHFDPILKFIQDQGDEVCKQKNYSEWVAVKFFILISSLVEELQVIQERTAICRVTKKMDRELVRSLVDNPSFTEESIIFDKFAAVLFSFLEELVSFAKLSCSFFWSGVITEDMMLPSSIRGKLGGPSQRRLSSSLCTSVVEAITCIKTLAYVMRWCEQFRTGVLTNSAQTFLWKFCWKTITTPAPKSEVEAEICLASYEACAYTLKDLGFVFSPLSLDLVTSTNKSFPSETDGKSMLDVFVSAFVYNIDNVIDGGQLARTRRAVLMNSK
;
A
#
# COMPACT_ATOMS: atom_id res chain seq x y z
N MET A 1 12.46 -47.13 35.46
CA MET A 1 12.35 -48.58 35.73
C MET A 1 10.89 -49.04 35.77
N VAL A 2 10.00 -48.39 36.53
CA VAL A 2 8.57 -48.79 36.60
C VAL A 2 7.82 -48.63 35.26
N GLU A 3 8.12 -47.59 34.48
CA GLU A 3 7.51 -47.38 33.15
C GLU A 3 7.94 -48.44 32.10
N SER A 4 9.20 -48.89 32.12
CA SER A 4 9.69 -49.91 31.18
C SER A 4 9.15 -51.31 31.50
N GLU A 5 8.97 -51.63 32.79
CA GLU A 5 8.37 -52.90 33.21
C GLU A 5 6.88 -52.97 32.85
N TRP A 6 6.14 -51.86 33.02
CA TRP A 6 4.75 -51.79 32.60
C TRP A 6 4.58 -51.91 31.08
N ARG A 7 5.40 -51.19 30.28
CA ARG A 7 5.40 -51.30 28.80
C ARG A 7 5.64 -52.74 28.35
N ASN A 8 6.66 -53.40 28.91
CA ASN A 8 6.99 -54.80 28.59
C ASN A 8 5.87 -55.77 29.00
N CYS A 9 5.23 -55.55 30.14
CA CYS A 9 4.08 -56.35 30.59
C CYS A 9 2.88 -56.22 29.64
N VAL A 10 2.52 -55.01 29.22
CA VAL A 10 1.41 -54.77 28.29
C VAL A 10 1.70 -55.42 26.93
N LEU A 11 2.89 -55.24 26.38
CA LEU A 11 3.28 -55.84 25.09
C LEU A 11 3.29 -57.36 25.15
N THR A 12 3.86 -57.96 26.21
CA THR A 12 3.90 -59.41 26.38
C THR A 12 2.49 -59.99 26.54
N TYR A 13 1.61 -59.28 27.25
CA TYR A 13 0.20 -59.66 27.42
C TYR A 13 -0.57 -59.61 26.10
N VAL A 14 -0.43 -58.52 25.34
CA VAL A 14 -1.06 -58.36 24.01
C VAL A 14 -0.51 -59.39 23.02
N ALA A 15 0.80 -59.65 23.01
CA ALA A 15 1.42 -60.65 22.15
C ALA A 15 0.94 -62.07 22.48
N ALA A 16 0.82 -62.42 23.77
CA ALA A 16 0.29 -63.70 24.20
C ALA A 16 -1.17 -63.90 23.76
N LEU A 17 -2.02 -62.90 23.98
CA LEU A 17 -3.42 -62.91 23.52
C LEU A 17 -3.54 -63.00 22.01
N SER A 18 -2.70 -62.25 21.29
CA SER A 18 -2.60 -62.28 19.83
C SER A 18 -2.25 -63.68 19.31
N HIS A 19 -1.31 -64.37 19.96
CA HIS A 19 -0.97 -65.76 19.63
C HIS A 19 -2.12 -66.74 19.90
N PHE A 20 -2.89 -66.56 20.98
CA PHE A 20 -4.08 -67.38 21.26
C PHE A 20 -5.22 -67.14 20.26
N LEU A 21 -5.39 -65.91 19.79
CA LEU A 21 -6.39 -65.57 18.77
C LEU A 21 -6.06 -66.16 17.40
N LYS A 22 -4.77 -66.11 17.00
CA LYS A 22 -4.30 -66.76 15.76
C LYS A 22 -4.62 -68.26 15.74
N LYS A 23 -4.67 -68.93 16.90
CA LYS A 23 -5.03 -70.35 17.03
C LYS A 23 -6.52 -70.64 17.16
N SER A 24 -7.35 -69.69 17.60
CA SER A 24 -8.76 -69.92 17.96
C SER A 24 -9.77 -69.53 16.87
N GLY A 25 -9.32 -68.94 15.75
CA GLY A 25 -10.14 -68.63 14.58
C GLY A 25 -11.05 -67.41 14.73
N THR A 26 -11.73 -67.02 13.65
CA THR A 26 -12.49 -65.75 13.51
C THR A 26 -13.66 -65.59 14.48
N HIS A 27 -14.20 -66.69 15.02
CA HIS A 27 -15.40 -66.72 15.87
C HIS A 27 -15.26 -65.94 17.19
N HIS A 28 -14.04 -65.77 17.71
CA HIS A 28 -13.80 -65.06 18.99
C HIS A 28 -13.32 -63.61 18.80
N MET A 29 -13.11 -63.16 17.55
CA MET A 29 -12.52 -61.85 17.25
C MET A 29 -13.42 -60.69 17.66
N HIS A 30 -14.72 -60.72 17.36
CA HIS A 30 -15.63 -59.63 17.76
C HIS A 30 -15.66 -59.42 19.28
N THR A 31 -15.68 -60.52 20.05
CA THR A 31 -15.69 -60.45 21.52
C THR A 31 -14.37 -59.90 22.04
N PHE A 32 -13.25 -60.29 21.43
CA PHE A 32 -11.93 -59.80 21.77
C PHE A 32 -11.77 -58.30 21.50
N VAL A 33 -12.23 -57.82 20.34
CA VAL A 33 -12.17 -56.39 19.97
C VAL A 33 -12.90 -55.54 21.01
N TRP A 34 -14.13 -55.91 21.34
CA TRP A 34 -14.97 -55.13 22.26
C TRP A 34 -14.56 -55.24 23.73
N LYS A 35 -14.20 -56.44 24.21
CA LYS A 35 -13.94 -56.67 25.64
C LYS A 35 -12.49 -56.49 26.05
N VAL A 36 -11.54 -56.58 25.12
CA VAL A 36 -10.11 -56.60 25.43
C VAL A 36 -9.37 -55.51 24.69
N TRP A 37 -9.47 -55.44 23.37
CA TRP A 37 -8.64 -54.53 22.57
C TRP A 37 -9.03 -53.05 22.73
N ILE A 38 -10.32 -52.70 22.57
CA ILE A 38 -10.79 -51.29 22.73
C ILE A 38 -10.48 -50.74 24.13
N PRO A 39 -10.77 -51.46 25.24
CA PRO A 39 -10.38 -51.01 26.58
C PRO A 39 -8.86 -50.85 26.76
N LEU A 40 -8.07 -51.77 26.19
CA LEU A 40 -6.63 -51.72 26.28
C LEU A 40 -6.05 -50.54 25.51
N LEU A 41 -6.60 -50.21 24.33
CA LEU A 41 -6.22 -49.01 23.59
C LEU A 41 -6.48 -47.72 24.38
N LYS A 42 -7.63 -47.61 25.06
CA LYS A 42 -7.93 -46.45 25.92
C LYS A 42 -6.94 -46.30 27.07
N LEU A 43 -6.52 -47.42 27.66
CA LEU A 43 -5.50 -47.45 28.72
C LEU A 43 -4.12 -47.06 28.18
N THR A 44 -3.72 -47.56 27.01
CA THR A 44 -2.39 -47.23 26.44
C THR A 44 -2.27 -45.77 26.01
N HIS A 45 -3.37 -45.17 25.52
CA HIS A 45 -3.40 -43.76 25.11
C HIS A 45 -3.02 -42.78 26.23
N THR A 46 -3.37 -43.06 27.48
CA THR A 46 -3.12 -42.13 28.59
C THR A 46 -1.66 -42.10 29.06
N TYR A 47 -0.80 -43.01 28.55
CA TYR A 47 0.55 -43.19 29.07
C TYR A 47 1.67 -43.12 28.00
N ASP A 48 1.52 -43.67 26.78
CA ASP A 48 2.58 -43.66 25.75
C ASP A 48 2.05 -43.88 24.30
N TYR A 49 2.45 -43.01 23.36
CA TYR A 49 2.08 -43.08 21.93
C TYR A 49 2.81 -44.20 21.17
N GLU A 50 4.05 -44.53 21.55
CA GLU A 50 4.80 -45.62 20.93
C GLU A 50 4.21 -46.98 21.30
N LEU A 51 3.91 -47.18 22.59
CA LEU A 51 3.23 -48.38 23.08
C LEU A 51 1.87 -48.58 22.40
N PHE A 52 1.12 -47.50 22.18
CA PHE A 52 -0.15 -47.57 21.43
C PHE A 52 0.04 -48.11 20.01
N ASN A 53 1.07 -47.65 19.29
CA ASN A 53 1.36 -48.10 17.93
C ASN A 53 1.79 -49.57 17.91
N GLU A 54 2.65 -49.99 18.85
CA GLU A 54 3.11 -51.38 18.97
C GLU A 54 1.94 -52.34 19.27
N VAL A 55 1.04 -51.97 20.20
CA VAL A 55 -0.17 -52.72 20.51
C VAL A 55 -1.13 -52.80 19.32
N THR A 56 -1.30 -51.70 18.59
CA THR A 56 -2.13 -51.66 17.39
C THR A 56 -1.55 -52.54 16.29
N SER A 57 -0.23 -52.51 16.08
CA SER A 57 0.47 -53.36 15.11
C SER A 57 0.32 -54.85 15.41
N LEU A 58 0.54 -55.26 16.68
CA LEU A 58 0.40 -56.66 17.10
C LEU A 58 -1.00 -57.21 16.84
N PHE A 59 -2.02 -56.36 17.03
CA PHE A 59 -3.40 -56.73 16.71
C PHE A 59 -3.65 -56.82 15.20
N LEU A 60 -3.13 -55.89 14.41
CA LEU A 60 -3.25 -55.94 12.95
C LEU A 60 -2.53 -57.18 12.38
N ASP A 61 -1.41 -57.60 12.94
CA ASP A 61 -0.71 -58.84 12.57
C ASP A 61 -1.55 -60.11 12.83
N VAL A 62 -2.47 -60.05 13.80
CA VAL A 62 -3.44 -61.11 14.05
C VAL A 62 -4.50 -61.12 12.96
N ILE A 63 -5.01 -59.94 12.59
CA ILE A 63 -6.01 -59.82 11.53
C ILE A 63 -5.44 -60.29 10.19
N ILE A 64 -4.20 -59.90 9.85
CA ILE A 64 -3.49 -60.39 8.67
C ILE A 64 -3.38 -61.92 8.70
N GLY A 65 -2.90 -62.49 9.81
CA GLY A 65 -2.71 -63.94 9.95
C GLY A 65 -4.00 -64.77 10.02
N THR A 66 -5.17 -64.15 10.19
CA THR A 66 -6.48 -64.81 10.31
C THR A 66 -7.50 -64.37 9.25
N ASP A 67 -7.08 -63.53 8.30
CA ASP A 67 -7.88 -62.91 7.23
C ASP A 67 -9.24 -62.32 7.70
N SER A 68 -9.28 -61.75 8.91
CA SER A 68 -10.52 -61.32 9.58
C SER A 68 -10.91 -59.85 9.31
N TRP A 69 -10.78 -59.38 8.06
CA TRP A 69 -11.00 -57.97 7.70
C TRP A 69 -12.44 -57.50 7.89
N GLU A 70 -13.44 -58.37 7.65
CA GLU A 70 -14.86 -58.09 7.93
C GLU A 70 -15.10 -57.65 9.37
N VAL A 71 -14.36 -58.22 10.33
CA VAL A 71 -14.50 -57.87 11.74
C VAL A 71 -14.07 -56.42 11.98
N LEU A 72 -13.00 -55.95 11.33
CA LEU A 72 -12.53 -54.56 11.43
C LEU A 72 -13.51 -53.59 10.77
N GLU A 73 -14.04 -53.96 9.60
CA GLU A 73 -15.03 -53.17 8.84
C GLU A 73 -16.33 -52.97 9.64
N GLU A 74 -16.75 -53.98 10.42
CA GLU A 74 -17.96 -53.89 11.23
C GLU A 74 -17.77 -53.27 12.62
N THR A 75 -16.53 -53.18 13.14
CA THR A 75 -16.28 -52.77 14.53
C THR A 75 -15.35 -51.56 14.67
N VAL A 76 -14.07 -51.69 14.31
CA VAL A 76 -13.03 -50.70 14.58
C VAL A 76 -13.15 -49.49 13.66
N VAL A 77 -13.34 -49.71 12.35
CA VAL A 77 -13.42 -48.62 11.36
C VAL A 77 -14.59 -47.68 11.69
N PRO A 78 -15.82 -48.16 11.92
CA PRO A 78 -16.94 -47.27 12.24
C PRO A 78 -16.79 -46.52 13.57
N LEU A 79 -16.14 -47.14 14.57
CA LEU A 79 -15.86 -46.52 15.87
C LEU A 79 -14.93 -45.31 15.73
N MET A 80 -13.87 -45.45 14.94
CA MET A 80 -12.89 -44.38 14.71
C MET A 80 -13.48 -43.28 13.84
N LEU A 81 -14.19 -43.63 12.76
CA LEU A 81 -14.90 -42.65 11.92
C LEU A 81 -15.94 -41.86 12.71
N ARG A 82 -16.67 -42.51 13.64
CA ARG A 82 -17.60 -41.85 14.55
C ARG A 82 -16.90 -40.85 15.46
N SER A 83 -15.76 -41.24 16.06
CA SER A 83 -14.99 -40.35 16.94
C SER A 83 -14.54 -39.08 16.23
N ILE A 84 -14.11 -39.21 14.96
CA ILE A 84 -13.72 -38.07 14.11
C ILE A 84 -14.95 -37.23 13.71
N GLY A 85 -16.06 -37.87 13.34
CA GLY A 85 -17.29 -37.16 12.99
C GLY A 85 -17.87 -36.35 14.16
N GLN A 86 -17.75 -36.86 15.38
CA GLN A 86 -18.16 -36.16 16.59
C GLN A 86 -17.27 -34.95 16.90
N SER A 87 -15.95 -35.04 16.68
CA SER A 87 -15.05 -33.89 16.86
C SER A 87 -15.33 -32.75 15.86
N MET A 88 -15.88 -33.09 14.69
CA MET A 88 -16.35 -32.12 13.69
C MET A 88 -17.76 -31.56 13.96
N GLY A 89 -18.43 -31.95 15.05
CA GLY A 89 -19.76 -31.44 15.40
C GLY A 89 -20.92 -32.06 14.62
N VAL A 90 -20.75 -33.24 14.02
CA VAL A 90 -21.81 -33.95 13.28
C VAL A 90 -22.78 -34.63 14.28
N PHE A 91 -24.02 -34.12 14.39
CA PHE A 91 -25.03 -34.60 15.36
C PHE A 91 -25.71 -35.94 14.98
N LYS A 92 -26.30 -36.63 15.97
CA LYS A 92 -26.90 -37.99 15.90
C LYS A 92 -27.87 -38.30 14.75
N SER A 93 -28.51 -37.31 14.11
CA SER A 93 -29.35 -37.56 12.91
C SER A 93 -28.52 -37.66 11.62
N ALA A 94 -27.36 -37.00 11.59
CA ALA A 94 -26.32 -37.15 10.57
C ALA A 94 -25.35 -38.30 10.90
N GLU A 95 -25.36 -38.87 12.11
CA GLU A 95 -24.63 -40.13 12.41
C GLU A 95 -25.05 -41.27 11.46
N LEU A 96 -26.30 -41.32 11.01
CA LEU A 96 -26.76 -42.27 9.99
C LEU A 96 -26.23 -41.92 8.57
N ALA A 97 -25.89 -40.66 8.32
CA ALA A 97 -25.21 -40.22 7.10
C ALA A 97 -23.69 -40.49 7.15
N ILE A 98 -23.09 -40.57 8.36
CA ILE A 98 -21.69 -40.99 8.56
C ILE A 98 -21.47 -42.44 8.09
N TYR A 99 -22.47 -43.32 8.27
CA TYR A 99 -22.45 -44.69 7.72
C TYR A 99 -22.85 -44.79 6.23
N ASN A 100 -23.31 -43.68 5.63
CA ASN A 100 -23.65 -43.54 4.21
C ASN A 100 -22.64 -42.64 3.45
N TRP A 101 -21.35 -42.66 3.83
CA TRP A 101 -20.29 -42.03 3.02
C TRP A 101 -20.16 -42.65 1.62
N SER A 102 -20.80 -43.79 1.39
CA SER A 102 -20.98 -44.45 0.10
C SER A 102 -22.11 -43.85 -0.78
N GLY A 103 -22.87 -42.86 -0.31
CA GLY A 103 -24.14 -42.47 -0.94
C GLY A 103 -24.30 -41.04 -1.50
N HIS A 104 -23.73 -39.99 -0.90
CA HIS A 104 -24.05 -38.62 -1.32
C HIS A 104 -22.83 -37.69 -1.41
N THR A 105 -22.54 -37.26 -2.64
CA THR A 105 -21.70 -36.11 -2.97
C THR A 105 -22.34 -34.82 -2.44
N ILE A 106 -21.72 -34.17 -1.45
CA ILE A 106 -22.20 -32.90 -0.85
C ILE A 106 -22.01 -31.69 -1.79
N PHE A 107 -21.71 -31.89 -3.08
CA PHE A 107 -21.57 -30.79 -4.04
C PHE A 107 -22.80 -30.49 -4.90
N GLU A 108 -23.94 -31.17 -4.70
CA GLU A 108 -25.22 -30.77 -5.32
C GLU A 108 -26.29 -30.59 -4.25
N ARG A 109 -26.57 -29.32 -3.91
CA ARG A 109 -27.77 -28.96 -3.15
C ARG A 109 -28.69 -28.14 -4.04
N SER A 110 -29.51 -28.85 -4.83
CA SER A 110 -30.80 -28.33 -5.30
C SER A 110 -31.85 -29.44 -5.28
N ILE A 111 -32.90 -29.19 -4.49
CA ILE A 111 -34.30 -29.60 -4.69
C ILE A 111 -34.54 -31.06 -5.13
N ASP A 112 -34.91 -31.96 -4.20
CA ASP A 112 -36.33 -32.32 -3.99
C ASP A 112 -36.52 -33.38 -2.88
N LYS A 113 -37.77 -33.46 -2.43
CA LYS A 113 -38.30 -34.24 -1.31
C LYS A 113 -38.47 -35.75 -1.56
N ASP A 114 -38.51 -36.46 -0.43
CA ASP A 114 -39.19 -37.73 -0.12
C ASP A 114 -38.77 -39.00 -0.90
N LEU A 115 -38.19 -39.99 -0.19
CA LEU A 115 -38.64 -41.38 -0.24
C LEU A 115 -38.06 -42.20 0.93
N SER A 116 -38.92 -43.00 1.55
CA SER A 116 -38.72 -43.75 2.81
C SER A 116 -37.81 -44.98 2.72
N SER A 117 -36.89 -45.15 3.68
CA SER A 117 -36.14 -46.40 3.91
C SER A 117 -36.68 -47.16 5.14
N LYS A 118 -37.59 -48.14 4.92
CA LYS A 118 -38.14 -48.98 6.01
C LYS A 118 -37.66 -50.44 6.00
N SER A 119 -36.61 -50.80 5.24
CA SER A 119 -36.28 -52.22 4.99
C SER A 119 -34.90 -52.69 5.45
N PHE A 120 -34.00 -51.82 5.92
CA PHE A 120 -32.62 -52.21 6.27
C PHE A 120 -32.29 -52.12 7.77
N ASP A 121 -33.22 -51.64 8.60
CA ASP A 121 -33.02 -51.35 10.02
C ASP A 121 -33.03 -52.59 10.95
N ASN A 122 -33.51 -53.74 10.47
CA ASN A 122 -33.87 -54.85 11.36
C ASN A 122 -32.78 -55.93 11.55
N SER A 123 -31.75 -55.98 10.69
CA SER A 123 -30.68 -56.99 10.76
C SER A 123 -29.47 -56.53 11.57
N ARG A 124 -29.09 -55.25 11.50
CA ARG A 124 -27.89 -54.71 12.20
C ARG A 124 -28.12 -54.36 13.66
N ARG A 125 -29.35 -53.94 14.03
CA ARG A 125 -29.75 -53.72 15.44
C ARG A 125 -29.64 -55.00 16.29
N LYS A 126 -29.87 -56.15 15.66
CA LYS A 126 -29.75 -57.49 16.28
C LYS A 126 -28.31 -57.91 16.60
N LEU A 127 -27.29 -57.34 15.98
CA LEU A 127 -25.88 -57.68 16.28
C LEU A 127 -25.28 -56.77 17.36
N THR A 128 -25.70 -55.50 17.39
CA THR A 128 -25.30 -54.55 18.45
C THR A 128 -25.89 -54.94 19.81
N GLU A 129 -27.10 -55.51 19.85
CA GLU A 129 -27.70 -56.04 21.09
C GLU A 129 -27.11 -57.37 21.58
N LYS A 130 -26.43 -58.14 20.71
CA LYS A 130 -25.97 -59.51 21.05
C LYS A 130 -24.62 -59.55 21.76
N TYR A 131 -23.80 -58.49 21.63
CA TYR A 131 -22.42 -58.47 22.15
C TYR A 131 -22.09 -57.29 23.07
N ILE A 132 -23.00 -56.33 23.27
CA ILE A 132 -22.86 -55.27 24.28
C ILE A 132 -23.49 -55.76 25.60
N PRO A 133 -22.73 -55.98 26.69
CA PRO A 133 -23.31 -56.21 28.01
C PRO A 133 -24.06 -54.97 28.48
N THR A 134 -25.30 -55.14 28.93
CA THR A 134 -26.21 -54.08 29.42
C THR A 134 -25.67 -53.24 30.57
N ASP A 135 -24.60 -53.69 31.24
CA ASP A 135 -23.97 -53.03 32.39
C ASP A 135 -22.98 -51.89 32.02
N PHE A 136 -22.75 -51.64 30.73
CA PHE A 136 -21.90 -50.54 30.25
C PHE A 136 -22.69 -49.31 29.72
N SER A 137 -24.01 -49.27 29.95
CA SER A 137 -24.90 -48.24 29.35
C SER A 137 -24.96 -46.90 30.11
N VAL A 138 -24.18 -46.70 31.17
CA VAL A 138 -24.17 -45.46 31.94
C VAL A 138 -22.74 -44.92 32.04
N SER A 139 -22.53 -43.75 31.42
CA SER A 139 -21.31 -42.92 31.45
C SER A 139 -20.02 -43.60 30.98
N ASN A 140 -19.74 -43.55 29.67
CA ASN A 140 -18.43 -43.20 29.09
C ASN A 140 -18.54 -43.30 27.57
N SER A 141 -18.35 -42.18 26.88
CA SER A 141 -18.33 -42.18 25.43
C SER A 141 -17.13 -43.01 24.94
N TYR A 142 -17.33 -43.84 23.91
CA TYR A 142 -16.24 -44.61 23.28
C TYR A 142 -15.43 -43.74 22.32
N ASP A 143 -15.22 -42.48 22.69
CA ASP A 143 -14.65 -41.48 21.80
C ASP A 143 -13.13 -41.52 21.98
N PHE A 144 -12.43 -41.67 20.86
CA PHE A 144 -10.99 -41.58 20.80
C PHE A 144 -10.57 -40.16 20.40
N PRO A 145 -9.40 -39.67 20.87
CA PRO A 145 -8.85 -38.42 20.37
C PRO A 145 -8.71 -38.45 18.85
N LEU A 146 -8.85 -37.29 18.21
CA LEU A 146 -8.81 -37.12 16.77
C LEU A 146 -7.54 -37.74 16.14
N SER A 147 -6.36 -37.42 16.67
CA SER A 147 -5.07 -37.92 16.17
C SER A 147 -4.93 -39.44 16.25
N MET A 148 -5.46 -40.05 17.32
CA MET A 148 -5.41 -41.50 17.53
C MET A 148 -6.37 -42.21 16.58
N SER A 149 -7.59 -41.67 16.44
CA SER A 149 -8.59 -42.18 15.51
C SER A 149 -8.05 -42.20 14.08
N CYS A 150 -7.45 -41.08 13.63
CA CYS A 150 -6.79 -41.01 12.33
C CYS A 150 -5.63 -42.00 12.21
N ASN A 151 -4.75 -42.08 13.22
CA ASN A 151 -3.60 -42.98 13.19
C ASN A 151 -3.99 -44.46 13.16
N THR A 152 -4.99 -44.89 13.93
CA THR A 152 -5.48 -46.28 13.90
C THR A 152 -6.08 -46.65 12.55
N LEU A 153 -6.88 -45.75 11.95
CA LEU A 153 -7.42 -45.96 10.61
C LEU A 153 -6.29 -46.09 9.58
N THR A 154 -5.31 -45.20 9.67
CA THR A 154 -4.13 -45.20 8.82
C THR A 154 -3.29 -46.48 8.93
N LEU A 155 -3.00 -46.95 10.14
CA LEU A 155 -2.27 -48.20 10.37
C LEU A 155 -3.05 -49.42 9.84
N THR A 156 -4.38 -49.39 9.97
CA THR A 156 -5.26 -50.44 9.46
C THR A 156 -5.24 -50.49 7.92
N LEU A 157 -5.24 -49.34 7.25
CA LEU A 157 -5.10 -49.25 5.80
C LEU A 157 -3.73 -49.78 5.34
N ASP A 158 -2.65 -49.38 5.99
CA ASP A 158 -1.29 -49.84 5.66
C ASP A 158 -1.15 -51.37 5.84
N ALA A 159 -1.72 -51.93 6.92
CA ALA A 159 -1.75 -53.37 7.16
C ALA A 159 -2.53 -54.14 6.07
N ALA A 160 -3.70 -53.62 5.66
CA ALA A 160 -4.50 -54.22 4.59
C ALA A 160 -3.75 -54.23 3.25
N LEU A 161 -2.99 -53.17 2.94
CA LEU A 161 -2.19 -53.07 1.72
C LEU A 161 -0.96 -53.98 1.74
N ARG A 162 -0.32 -54.19 2.90
CA ARG A 162 0.84 -55.11 3.06
C ARG A 162 0.48 -56.58 2.88
N ASN A 163 -0.74 -56.98 3.27
CA ASN A 163 -1.25 -58.35 3.08
C ASN A 163 -1.24 -58.80 1.59
N LYS A 164 -1.17 -57.84 0.65
CA LYS A 164 -1.01 -58.11 -0.79
C LYS A 164 0.33 -58.78 -1.16
N HIS A 165 1.40 -58.62 -0.37
CA HIS A 165 2.76 -59.01 -0.76
C HIS A 165 3.23 -60.37 -0.19
N GLU A 166 2.65 -60.88 0.90
CA GLU A 166 3.09 -62.14 1.50
C GLU A 166 2.45 -63.40 0.87
N GLY A 167 1.50 -63.22 -0.05
CA GLY A 167 0.68 -64.30 -0.65
C GLY A 167 1.14 -64.89 -1.98
N ILE A 168 2.34 -64.57 -2.50
CA ILE A 168 2.88 -65.25 -3.70
C ILE A 168 3.76 -66.43 -3.26
N VAL A 169 3.13 -67.47 -2.73
CA VAL A 169 3.68 -68.83 -2.80
C VAL A 169 2.95 -69.53 -3.93
N SER A 170 3.69 -69.85 -4.99
CA SER A 170 3.22 -70.53 -6.18
C SER A 170 2.48 -71.83 -5.82
N GLY A 171 1.16 -71.85 -6.02
CA GLY A 171 0.38 -73.10 -6.06
C GLY A 171 -0.90 -73.12 -5.24
N SER A 172 -1.85 -72.22 -5.49
CA SER A 172 -3.27 -72.60 -5.43
C SER A 172 -4.12 -71.63 -6.23
N THR A 173 -4.80 -72.14 -7.24
CA THR A 173 -5.83 -71.45 -8.02
C THR A 173 -7.08 -71.28 -7.15
N SER A 174 -7.28 -70.09 -6.62
CA SER A 174 -8.58 -69.62 -6.10
C SER A 174 -8.91 -68.27 -6.75
N THR A 175 -9.96 -68.25 -7.54
CA THR A 175 -10.45 -67.14 -8.38
C THR A 175 -11.32 -66.13 -7.62
N ASN A 176 -10.97 -65.79 -6.37
CA ASN A 176 -11.60 -64.69 -5.62
C ASN A 176 -10.52 -63.68 -5.23
N GLY A 177 -10.68 -62.42 -5.67
CA GLY A 177 -9.80 -61.32 -5.26
C GLY A 177 -9.76 -61.25 -3.73
N SER A 178 -8.57 -61.13 -3.15
CA SER A 178 -8.42 -61.21 -1.69
C SER A 178 -9.29 -60.17 -1.00
N GLN A 179 -10.03 -60.61 0.01
CA GLN A 179 -10.98 -59.82 0.79
C GLN A 179 -10.35 -58.54 1.37
N ALA A 180 -9.05 -58.59 1.66
CA ALA A 180 -8.21 -57.45 2.04
C ALA A 180 -8.14 -56.33 0.98
N ILE A 181 -8.14 -56.65 -0.33
CA ILE A 181 -8.09 -55.65 -1.42
C ILE A 181 -9.40 -54.87 -1.51
N LEU A 182 -10.53 -55.55 -1.39
CA LEU A 182 -11.85 -54.92 -1.38
C LEU A 182 -12.03 -54.04 -0.14
N PHE A 183 -11.61 -54.55 1.03
CA PHE A 183 -11.58 -53.78 2.28
C PHE A 183 -10.71 -52.52 2.15
N ALA A 184 -9.47 -52.65 1.64
CA ALA A 184 -8.58 -51.51 1.43
C ALA A 184 -9.17 -50.47 0.46
N GLY A 185 -9.85 -50.89 -0.60
CA GLY A 185 -10.54 -50.00 -1.55
C GLY A 185 -11.67 -49.21 -0.91
N ASN A 186 -12.55 -49.86 -0.15
CA ASN A 186 -13.64 -49.22 0.60
C ASN A 186 -13.10 -48.25 1.67
N MET A 187 -12.09 -48.69 2.42
CA MET A 187 -11.45 -47.88 3.45
C MET A 187 -10.76 -46.64 2.85
N LEU A 188 -10.05 -46.79 1.73
CA LEU A 188 -9.42 -45.67 1.03
C LEU A 188 -10.46 -44.66 0.54
N TRP A 189 -11.60 -45.13 0.02
CA TRP A 189 -12.71 -44.25 -0.37
C TRP A 189 -13.23 -43.41 0.79
N ASP A 190 -13.48 -44.02 1.94
CA ASP A 190 -13.97 -43.34 3.13
C ASP A 190 -12.94 -42.33 3.66
N LEU A 191 -11.66 -42.71 3.71
CA LEU A 191 -10.58 -41.82 4.15
C LEU A 191 -10.34 -40.66 3.18
N CYS A 192 -10.50 -40.85 1.87
CA CYS A 192 -10.45 -39.77 0.88
C CYS A 192 -11.54 -38.73 1.14
N ASN A 193 -12.79 -39.17 1.30
CA ASN A 193 -13.91 -38.26 1.56
C ASN A 193 -13.79 -37.57 2.93
N LEU A 194 -13.37 -38.31 3.96
CA LEU A 194 -13.10 -37.76 5.29
C LEU A 194 -12.03 -36.68 5.26
N SER A 195 -10.92 -36.94 4.58
CA SER A 195 -9.81 -36.00 4.49
C SER A 195 -10.26 -34.68 3.85
N LEU A 196 -11.05 -34.75 2.76
CA LEU A 196 -11.59 -33.54 2.11
C LEU A 196 -12.50 -32.73 3.06
N GLN A 197 -13.30 -33.41 3.88
CA GLN A 197 -14.12 -32.72 4.87
C GLN A 197 -13.24 -32.10 5.96
N MET A 198 -12.29 -32.85 6.53
CA MET A 198 -11.40 -32.35 7.57
C MET A 198 -10.58 -31.14 7.12
N LEU A 199 -10.15 -31.10 5.86
CA LEU A 199 -9.46 -29.96 5.25
C LEU A 199 -10.31 -28.68 5.20
N SER A 200 -11.63 -28.78 5.26
CA SER A 200 -12.56 -27.65 5.29
C SER A 200 -13.00 -27.23 6.70
N GLN A 201 -12.45 -27.85 7.75
CA GLN A 201 -12.80 -27.60 9.15
C GLN A 201 -11.71 -26.80 9.90
N SER A 202 -11.69 -26.87 11.23
CA SER A 202 -10.73 -26.18 12.08
C SER A 202 -9.29 -26.65 11.88
N PHE A 203 -8.32 -25.84 12.31
CA PHE A 203 -6.88 -26.13 12.21
C PHE A 203 -6.49 -27.53 12.72
N GLU A 204 -7.04 -27.98 13.86
CA GLU A 204 -6.74 -29.32 14.41
C GLU A 204 -7.16 -30.45 13.47
N HIS A 205 -8.28 -30.30 12.77
CA HIS A 205 -8.78 -31.25 11.78
C HIS A 205 -7.93 -31.23 10.52
N ARG A 206 -7.59 -30.03 10.00
CA ARG A 206 -6.71 -29.91 8.84
C ARG A 206 -5.34 -30.53 9.14
N SER A 207 -4.73 -30.16 10.27
CA SER A 207 -3.43 -30.71 10.71
C SER A 207 -3.47 -32.22 10.86
N SER A 208 -4.54 -32.79 11.43
CA SER A 208 -4.69 -34.24 11.57
C SER A 208 -4.85 -34.95 10.22
N ALA A 209 -5.59 -34.36 9.26
CA ALA A 209 -5.71 -34.91 7.91
C ALA A 209 -4.36 -34.88 7.17
N ILE A 210 -3.65 -33.75 7.24
CA ILE A 210 -2.34 -33.56 6.59
C ILE A 210 -1.28 -34.49 7.17
N ARG A 211 -1.26 -34.67 8.50
CA ARG A 211 -0.23 -35.44 9.18
C ARG A 211 -0.48 -36.96 9.16
N PHE A 212 -1.72 -37.40 9.29
CA PHE A 212 -2.03 -38.82 9.49
C PHE A 212 -2.73 -39.49 8.30
N LEU A 213 -3.66 -38.81 7.62
CA LEU A 213 -4.48 -39.44 6.59
C LEU A 213 -3.86 -39.31 5.20
N LEU A 214 -3.58 -38.08 4.74
CA LEU A 214 -3.09 -37.81 3.38
C LEU A 214 -1.80 -38.57 3.01
N PRO A 215 -0.76 -38.68 3.87
CA PRO A 215 0.47 -39.40 3.50
C PRO A 215 0.20 -40.86 3.15
N PHE A 216 -0.72 -41.51 3.85
CA PHE A 216 -1.05 -42.91 3.63
C PHE A 216 -2.05 -43.11 2.50
N ILE A 217 -2.98 -42.16 2.30
CA ILE A 217 -3.83 -42.14 1.10
C ILE A 217 -2.96 -42.02 -0.16
N PHE A 218 -2.02 -41.08 -0.17
CA PHE A 218 -1.10 -40.89 -1.31
C PHE A 218 -0.17 -42.08 -1.49
N LYS A 219 0.38 -42.65 -0.41
CA LYS A 219 1.13 -43.91 -0.45
C LYS A 219 0.28 -45.03 -1.07
N SER A 220 -0.99 -45.15 -0.71
CA SER A 220 -1.90 -46.18 -1.25
C SER A 220 -2.06 -46.05 -2.76
N PHE A 221 -2.25 -44.82 -3.26
CA PHE A 221 -2.33 -44.53 -4.69
C PHE A 221 -1.00 -44.68 -5.44
N ALA A 222 0.13 -44.58 -4.75
CA ALA A 222 1.44 -44.93 -5.32
C ALA A 222 1.57 -46.44 -5.52
N HIS A 223 1.01 -47.27 -4.62
CA HIS A 223 1.05 -48.74 -4.75
C HIS A 223 0.03 -49.28 -5.78
N ASN A 224 -1.16 -48.67 -5.89
CA ASN A 224 -2.13 -48.97 -6.94
C ASN A 224 -2.85 -47.70 -7.39
N HIS A 225 -2.82 -47.38 -8.69
CA HIS A 225 -3.45 -46.16 -9.22
C HIS A 225 -4.98 -46.13 -9.14
N SER A 226 -5.62 -47.30 -9.01
CA SER A 226 -7.07 -47.40 -8.91
C SER A 226 -7.51 -48.54 -8.00
N PHE A 227 -8.64 -48.34 -7.32
CA PHE A 227 -9.25 -49.33 -6.43
C PHE A 227 -10.73 -49.50 -6.79
N GLN A 228 -11.23 -50.74 -6.75
CA GLN A 228 -12.66 -51.02 -6.87
C GLN A 228 -13.33 -50.80 -5.51
N VAL A 229 -14.45 -50.08 -5.52
CA VAL A 229 -15.23 -49.72 -4.32
C VAL A 229 -16.64 -50.27 -4.46
N ALA A 230 -17.11 -50.95 -3.41
CA ALA A 230 -18.46 -51.47 -3.33
C ALA A 230 -19.41 -50.38 -2.77
N ALA A 231 -19.91 -49.50 -3.64
CA ALA A 231 -20.96 -48.54 -3.28
C ALA A 231 -22.37 -49.11 -3.60
N PRO A 232 -23.42 -48.75 -2.84
CA PRO A 232 -24.77 -49.25 -3.09
C PRO A 232 -25.30 -48.75 -4.45
N GLY A 233 -25.29 -49.62 -5.45
CA GLY A 233 -25.91 -49.41 -6.77
C GLY A 233 -25.08 -49.84 -7.99
N THR A 234 -23.75 -49.73 -7.97
CA THR A 234 -22.82 -50.19 -9.02
C THR A 234 -21.37 -50.14 -8.51
N PRO A 235 -20.48 -51.06 -8.91
CA PRO A 235 -19.06 -50.96 -8.56
C PRO A 235 -18.45 -49.68 -9.15
N ARG A 236 -17.87 -48.82 -8.29
CA ARG A 236 -17.18 -47.59 -8.69
C ARG A 236 -15.67 -47.80 -8.62
N VAL A 237 -14.92 -47.12 -9.47
CA VAL A 237 -13.46 -47.16 -9.46
C VAL A 237 -12.97 -45.83 -8.87
N LEU A 238 -12.29 -45.88 -7.73
CA LEU A 238 -11.60 -44.72 -7.16
C LEU A 238 -10.24 -44.60 -7.84
N THR A 239 -9.99 -43.48 -8.50
CA THR A 239 -8.70 -43.21 -9.17
C THR A 239 -7.91 -42.11 -8.46
N ARG A 240 -6.57 -42.18 -8.57
CA ARG A 240 -5.66 -41.14 -8.08
C ARG A 240 -6.01 -39.76 -8.65
N LYS A 241 -6.25 -39.68 -9.96
CA LYS A 241 -6.64 -38.46 -10.70
C LYS A 241 -7.89 -37.79 -10.14
N GLU A 242 -8.97 -38.55 -9.94
CA GLU A 242 -10.22 -38.01 -9.41
C GLU A 242 -10.05 -37.43 -8.00
N PHE A 243 -9.25 -38.09 -7.16
CA PHE A 243 -8.97 -37.59 -5.83
C PHE A 243 -8.06 -36.35 -5.86
N PHE A 244 -7.03 -36.34 -6.71
CA PHE A 244 -6.16 -35.19 -6.90
C PHE A 244 -6.94 -33.94 -7.31
N MET A 245 -7.88 -34.04 -8.24
CA MET A 245 -8.70 -32.90 -8.65
C MET A 245 -9.54 -32.31 -7.52
N LYS A 246 -10.03 -33.16 -6.60
CA LYS A 246 -10.73 -32.70 -5.39
C LYS A 246 -9.77 -32.02 -4.40
N ILE A 247 -8.58 -32.58 -4.21
CA ILE A 247 -7.52 -31.98 -3.36
C ILE A 247 -7.08 -30.63 -3.92
N TRP A 248 -6.85 -30.53 -5.23
CA TRP A 248 -6.47 -29.28 -5.88
C TRP A 248 -7.54 -28.20 -5.69
N LYS A 249 -8.82 -28.55 -5.86
CA LYS A 249 -9.93 -27.64 -5.57
C LYS A 249 -9.94 -27.18 -4.10
N CYS A 250 -9.64 -28.06 -3.15
CA CYS A 250 -9.47 -27.69 -1.75
C CYS A 250 -8.28 -26.76 -1.51
N CYS A 251 -7.12 -27.03 -2.11
CA CYS A 251 -5.94 -26.15 -2.03
C CYS A 251 -6.25 -24.74 -2.54
N LYS A 252 -6.97 -24.61 -3.68
CA LYS A 252 -7.41 -23.30 -4.19
C LYS A 252 -8.25 -22.52 -3.19
N LEU A 253 -9.16 -23.20 -2.49
CA LEU A 253 -9.96 -22.57 -1.43
C LEU A 253 -9.06 -22.13 -0.27
N LEU A 254 -8.18 -23.02 0.19
CA LEU A 254 -7.27 -22.75 1.30
C LEU A 254 -6.33 -21.55 1.04
N PHE A 255 -5.81 -21.40 -0.19
CA PHE A 255 -5.01 -20.24 -0.57
C PHE A 255 -5.72 -18.89 -0.38
N SER A 256 -7.06 -18.88 -0.40
CA SER A 256 -7.88 -17.67 -0.25
C SER A 256 -8.32 -17.35 1.19
N LEU A 257 -8.11 -18.25 2.15
CA LEU A 257 -8.72 -18.15 3.50
C LEU A 257 -7.83 -17.50 4.56
N GLY A 258 -6.50 -17.63 4.48
CA GLY A 258 -5.58 -17.11 5.50
C GLY A 258 -4.15 -17.63 5.37
N SER A 259 -3.21 -17.13 6.17
CA SER A 259 -1.79 -17.54 6.12
C SER A 259 -1.56 -18.98 6.59
N LEU A 260 -2.30 -19.42 7.62
CA LEU A 260 -2.23 -20.80 8.13
C LEU A 260 -2.82 -21.79 7.13
N GLU A 261 -4.01 -21.50 6.60
CA GLU A 261 -4.67 -22.29 5.56
C GLU A 261 -3.82 -22.37 4.29
N ARG A 262 -3.18 -21.26 3.91
CA ARG A 262 -2.24 -21.20 2.80
C ARG A 262 -1.02 -22.09 3.02
N ARG A 263 -0.43 -22.10 4.22
CA ARG A 263 0.66 -23.03 4.59
C ARG A 263 0.20 -24.48 4.48
N ASP A 264 -0.98 -24.79 5.04
CA ASP A 264 -1.58 -26.13 4.97
C ASP A 264 -1.71 -26.59 3.50
N ALA A 265 -2.10 -25.70 2.58
CA ALA A 265 -2.19 -26.01 1.16
C ALA A 265 -0.83 -26.34 0.50
N TYR A 266 0.25 -25.63 0.88
CA TYR A 266 1.61 -25.97 0.43
C TYR A 266 2.07 -27.33 0.95
N ASP A 267 1.78 -27.63 2.22
CA ASP A 267 2.11 -28.92 2.83
C ASP A 267 1.39 -30.07 2.09
N ILE A 268 0.09 -29.89 1.77
CA ILE A 268 -0.70 -30.88 1.01
C ILE A 268 -0.11 -31.14 -0.38
N LEU A 269 0.24 -30.08 -1.13
CA LEU A 269 0.81 -30.21 -2.47
C LEU A 269 2.19 -30.86 -2.45
N SER A 270 3.03 -30.48 -1.48
CA SER A 270 4.33 -31.10 -1.25
C SER A 270 4.19 -32.59 -0.96
N LEU A 271 3.29 -32.97 -0.05
CA LEU A 271 2.98 -34.37 0.28
C LEU A 271 2.49 -35.15 -0.95
N TYR A 272 1.60 -34.57 -1.76
CA TYR A 272 1.14 -35.23 -2.98
C TYR A 272 2.28 -35.48 -3.97
N LEU A 273 3.13 -34.48 -4.24
CA LEU A 273 4.23 -34.59 -5.21
C LEU A 273 5.34 -35.55 -4.76
N SER A 274 5.65 -35.59 -3.46
CA SER A 274 6.61 -36.56 -2.91
C SER A 274 6.17 -38.02 -3.10
N SER A 275 4.87 -38.28 -3.13
CA SER A 275 4.33 -39.64 -3.31
C SER A 275 4.34 -40.13 -4.76
N SER A 276 4.55 -39.24 -5.74
CA SER A 276 4.63 -39.59 -7.17
C SER A 276 6.05 -39.92 -7.64
N SER A 277 7.08 -39.66 -6.83
CA SER A 277 8.49 -39.82 -7.24
C SER A 277 9.10 -41.19 -6.90
N THR A 278 8.31 -42.19 -6.50
CA THR A 278 8.83 -43.40 -5.81
C THR A 278 8.83 -44.70 -6.60
N ASP A 279 8.55 -44.74 -7.91
CA ASP A 279 8.70 -46.00 -8.68
C ASP A 279 9.16 -45.79 -10.13
N GLU A 280 10.32 -46.39 -10.47
CA GLU A 280 10.97 -46.38 -11.79
C GLU A 280 10.20 -47.17 -12.88
N LEU A 281 8.94 -47.56 -12.66
CA LEU A 281 8.18 -48.41 -13.58
C LEU A 281 6.98 -47.69 -14.21
N LYS A 282 7.22 -47.02 -15.34
CA LYS A 282 6.22 -46.65 -16.37
C LYS A 282 4.98 -45.90 -15.85
N ASP A 283 5.16 -44.75 -15.21
CA ASP A 283 4.05 -43.89 -14.81
C ASP A 283 3.56 -42.99 -15.99
N VAL A 284 2.57 -43.47 -16.74
CA VAL A 284 1.87 -42.68 -17.79
C VAL A 284 0.73 -41.85 -17.17
N SER A 285 0.14 -42.31 -16.06
CA SER A 285 -1.02 -41.67 -15.41
C SER A 285 -0.62 -40.43 -14.58
N GLY A 286 0.48 -40.49 -13.83
CA GLY A 286 0.97 -39.35 -13.05
C GLY A 286 1.35 -38.12 -13.91
N ARG A 287 1.73 -38.35 -15.18
CA ARG A 287 2.07 -37.27 -16.13
C ARG A 287 0.86 -36.41 -16.51
N GLU A 288 -0.32 -37.01 -16.69
CA GLU A 288 -1.53 -36.25 -17.05
C GLU A 288 -1.98 -35.31 -15.91
N GLU A 289 -1.94 -35.79 -14.67
CA GLU A 289 -2.32 -35.02 -13.47
C GLU A 289 -1.43 -33.79 -13.26
N ILE A 290 -0.11 -33.99 -13.40
CA ILE A 290 0.89 -32.91 -13.30
C ILE A 290 0.74 -31.93 -14.48
N ASN A 291 0.40 -32.42 -15.68
CA ASN A 291 0.16 -31.56 -16.84
C ASN A 291 -1.09 -30.68 -16.68
N GLU A 292 -2.15 -31.20 -16.03
CA GLU A 292 -3.33 -30.40 -15.66
C GLU A 292 -2.98 -29.30 -14.66
N LEU A 293 -2.16 -29.59 -13.64
CA LEU A 293 -1.65 -28.59 -12.70
C LEU A 293 -0.82 -27.50 -13.41
N LYS A 294 0.06 -27.91 -14.34
CA LYS A 294 0.90 -27.00 -15.13
C LYS A 294 0.09 -26.08 -16.04
N SER A 295 -1.09 -26.51 -16.49
CA SER A 295 -1.98 -25.73 -17.34
C SER A 295 -2.74 -24.62 -16.59
N ASP A 296 -2.77 -24.70 -15.26
CA ASP A 296 -3.47 -23.74 -14.40
C ASP A 296 -2.59 -22.54 -14.07
N GLN A 297 -2.91 -21.36 -14.60
CA GLN A 297 -2.17 -20.13 -14.29
C GLN A 297 -2.23 -19.78 -12.80
N GLY A 298 -3.33 -20.10 -12.12
CA GLY A 298 -3.49 -19.85 -10.69
C GLY A 298 -2.52 -20.65 -9.83
N PHE A 299 -2.07 -21.82 -10.30
CA PHE A 299 -0.99 -22.58 -9.65
C PHE A 299 0.33 -21.80 -9.69
N TRP A 300 0.73 -21.32 -10.87
CA TRP A 300 2.01 -20.61 -11.01
C TRP A 300 2.05 -19.30 -10.24
N ASP A 301 0.97 -18.52 -10.28
CA ASP A 301 0.89 -17.25 -9.55
C ASP A 301 0.97 -17.45 -8.03
N GLU A 302 0.35 -18.51 -7.53
CA GLU A 302 0.39 -18.86 -6.11
C GLU A 302 1.79 -19.30 -5.70
N ILE A 303 2.44 -20.15 -6.48
CA ILE A 303 3.80 -20.62 -6.22
C ILE A 303 4.82 -19.47 -6.21
N LYS A 304 4.72 -18.52 -7.15
CA LYS A 304 5.54 -17.30 -7.15
C LYS A 304 5.35 -16.51 -5.85
N ARG A 305 4.11 -16.40 -5.37
CA ARG A 305 3.79 -15.76 -4.09
C ARG A 305 4.34 -16.55 -2.89
N GLY A 306 4.35 -17.88 -2.94
CA GLY A 306 4.93 -18.74 -1.91
C GLY A 306 6.45 -18.61 -1.80
N LEU A 307 7.15 -18.40 -2.92
CA LEU A 307 8.59 -18.12 -2.96
C LEU A 307 8.97 -16.75 -2.38
N LEU A 308 8.01 -15.82 -2.28
CA LEU A 308 8.21 -14.50 -1.66
C LEU A 308 7.65 -14.42 -0.25
N ASP A 309 7.18 -15.54 0.30
CA ASP A 309 6.56 -15.57 1.63
C ASP A 309 7.57 -15.22 2.73
N LYS A 310 7.11 -14.61 3.82
CA LYS A 310 7.97 -14.27 4.96
C LYS A 310 8.44 -15.54 5.69
N GLU A 311 7.66 -16.61 5.65
CA GLU A 311 7.97 -17.86 6.32
C GLU A 311 8.91 -18.74 5.50
N ASN A 312 10.05 -19.11 6.10
CA ASN A 312 11.04 -19.97 5.45
C ASN A 312 10.48 -21.33 5.03
N SER A 313 9.60 -21.92 5.85
CA SER A 313 8.96 -23.20 5.52
C SER A 313 8.12 -23.10 4.25
N VAL A 314 7.31 -22.05 4.09
CA VAL A 314 6.47 -21.85 2.89
C VAL A 314 7.35 -21.67 1.65
N ARG A 315 8.43 -20.91 1.75
CA ARG A 315 9.40 -20.73 0.66
C ARG A 315 10.04 -22.06 0.24
N LYS A 316 10.50 -22.86 1.21
CA LYS A 316 11.09 -24.19 0.94
C LYS A 316 10.10 -25.15 0.30
N HIS A 317 8.86 -25.20 0.80
CA HIS A 317 7.82 -26.05 0.19
C HIS A 317 7.48 -25.58 -1.23
N SER A 318 7.39 -24.27 -1.46
CA SER A 318 7.15 -23.71 -2.80
C SER A 318 8.28 -24.07 -3.77
N LEU A 319 9.54 -23.93 -3.34
CA LEU A 319 10.70 -24.31 -4.13
C LEU A 319 10.69 -25.82 -4.44
N TYR A 320 10.40 -26.66 -3.45
CA TYR A 320 10.27 -28.10 -3.61
C TYR A 320 9.17 -28.47 -4.61
N ILE A 321 8.01 -27.83 -4.53
CA ILE A 321 6.89 -28.05 -5.44
C ILE A 321 7.30 -27.72 -6.88
N VAL A 322 7.96 -26.59 -7.14
CA VAL A 322 8.43 -26.24 -8.49
C VAL A 322 9.46 -27.23 -9.00
N LYS A 323 10.48 -27.55 -8.19
CA LYS A 323 11.52 -28.52 -8.57
C LYS A 323 10.90 -29.86 -8.96
N THR A 324 10.06 -30.41 -8.10
CA THR A 324 9.44 -31.73 -8.29
C THR A 324 8.48 -31.75 -9.50
N THR A 325 7.71 -30.68 -9.68
CA THR A 325 6.80 -30.54 -10.84
C THR A 325 7.56 -30.51 -12.17
N LEU A 326 8.79 -29.98 -12.18
CA LEU A 326 9.64 -29.90 -13.36
C LEU A 326 10.49 -31.17 -13.59
N THR A 327 11.03 -31.79 -12.54
CA THR A 327 11.87 -33.02 -12.65
C THR A 327 11.07 -34.26 -13.05
N LEU A 328 9.83 -34.42 -12.58
CA LEU A 328 8.94 -35.54 -12.95
C LEU A 328 8.60 -35.58 -14.46
N SER A 329 8.98 -34.56 -15.24
CA SER A 329 8.85 -34.56 -16.70
C SER A 329 9.98 -35.30 -17.42
N ASN A 330 11.17 -35.45 -16.81
CA ASN A 330 12.43 -35.60 -17.55
C ASN A 330 13.24 -36.88 -17.26
N GLU A 331 12.64 -37.92 -16.68
CA GLU A 331 13.30 -39.23 -16.48
C GLU A 331 13.43 -40.03 -17.79
N GLY A 332 13.98 -39.39 -18.82
CA GLY A 332 14.50 -40.01 -20.04
C GLY A 332 16.02 -39.84 -20.22
N LYS A 333 16.69 -39.03 -19.39
CA LYS A 333 18.16 -38.86 -19.46
C LYS A 333 18.78 -38.81 -18.07
N CYS A 334 19.04 -40.00 -17.53
CA CYS A 334 19.95 -40.17 -16.42
C CYS A 334 21.37 -39.83 -16.89
N PHE A 335 22.01 -38.83 -16.26
CA PHE A 335 23.46 -38.71 -16.25
C PHE A 335 23.93 -38.51 -14.81
N SER A 336 23.89 -39.62 -14.05
CA SER A 336 24.83 -39.85 -12.97
C SER A 336 26.17 -40.24 -13.60
N GLY A 337 27.13 -39.32 -13.55
CA GLY A 337 28.47 -39.53 -14.07
C GLY A 337 29.34 -38.37 -13.65
N VAL A 338 29.98 -38.52 -12.48
CA VAL A 338 31.16 -37.75 -12.12
C VAL A 338 32.19 -37.97 -13.24
N LEU A 339 32.25 -37.06 -14.20
CA LEU A 339 33.32 -36.97 -15.17
C LEU A 339 34.28 -35.90 -14.66
N GLU A 340 35.28 -36.36 -13.91
CA GLU A 340 36.57 -35.69 -13.79
C GLU A 340 37.20 -35.66 -15.19
N GLU A 341 37.06 -34.54 -15.90
CA GLU A 341 38.04 -34.17 -16.92
C GLU A 341 38.81 -32.96 -16.40
N VAL A 342 40.05 -33.24 -16.00
CA VAL A 342 41.08 -32.26 -15.69
C VAL A 342 41.46 -31.59 -17.01
N ALA A 343 40.93 -30.39 -17.25
CA ALA A 343 41.47 -29.48 -18.25
C ALA A 343 42.36 -28.45 -17.54
N ASP A 344 43.66 -28.67 -17.64
CA ASP A 344 44.71 -27.70 -17.34
C ASP A 344 44.67 -26.62 -18.44
N GLU A 345 44.10 -25.44 -18.14
CA GLU A 345 44.34 -24.24 -18.95
C GLU A 345 45.00 -23.15 -18.10
N SER A 346 46.29 -23.00 -18.38
CA SER A 346 47.12 -21.91 -17.93
C SER A 346 46.76 -20.61 -18.64
N GLY A 347 46.37 -19.59 -17.86
CA GLY A 347 46.73 -18.20 -18.12
C GLY A 347 45.61 -17.25 -18.59
N SER A 348 45.15 -16.39 -17.69
CA SER A 348 45.24 -14.93 -17.91
C SER A 348 45.06 -14.18 -16.58
N GLU A 349 45.86 -13.14 -16.39
CA GLU A 349 46.03 -12.39 -15.16
C GLU A 349 44.75 -11.65 -14.75
N SER A 350 44.18 -11.98 -13.59
CA SER A 350 43.16 -11.17 -12.92
C SER A 350 43.70 -10.59 -11.61
N ARG A 351 43.47 -9.28 -11.45
CA ARG A 351 43.90 -8.40 -10.36
C ARG A 351 43.72 -9.04 -8.98
N MET A 352 44.72 -8.88 -8.11
CA MET A 352 44.81 -9.32 -6.70
C MET A 352 43.48 -9.69 -6.02
N ILE A 353 43.03 -10.94 -6.20
CA ILE A 353 41.96 -11.55 -5.40
C ILE A 353 42.58 -12.06 -4.08
N GLY A 354 41.99 -11.70 -2.94
CA GLY A 354 42.42 -12.18 -1.62
C GLY A 354 42.23 -13.69 -1.46
N LYS A 355 42.95 -14.33 -0.52
CA LYS A 355 42.87 -15.80 -0.28
C LYS A 355 41.43 -16.32 -0.09
N LYS A 356 40.55 -15.50 0.50
CA LYS A 356 39.12 -15.80 0.70
C LYS A 356 38.31 -15.81 -0.62
N GLY A 357 38.60 -14.88 -1.55
CA GLY A 357 37.93 -14.83 -2.85
C GLY A 357 38.27 -16.04 -3.71
N ARG A 358 39.55 -16.44 -3.76
CA ARG A 358 39.96 -17.67 -4.47
C ARG A 358 39.33 -18.94 -3.92
N TRP A 359 39.02 -19.00 -2.62
CA TRP A 359 38.32 -20.15 -2.04
C TRP A 359 36.83 -20.12 -2.38
N ALA A 360 36.19 -18.95 -2.32
CA ALA A 360 34.80 -18.78 -2.75
C ALA A 360 34.62 -19.11 -4.25
N ASP A 361 35.56 -18.72 -5.11
CA ASP A 361 35.52 -19.04 -6.54
C ASP A 361 35.69 -20.55 -6.79
N LYS A 362 36.55 -21.22 -6.02
CA LYS A 362 36.73 -22.69 -6.08
C LYS A 362 35.51 -23.43 -5.54
N GLU A 363 34.91 -22.94 -4.46
CA GLU A 363 33.68 -23.49 -3.89
C GLU A 363 32.51 -23.30 -4.86
N ALA A 364 32.35 -22.12 -5.44
CA ALA A 364 31.40 -21.84 -6.51
C ALA A 364 31.60 -22.79 -7.71
N GLN A 365 32.84 -22.97 -8.20
CA GLN A 365 33.14 -23.92 -9.27
C GLN A 365 32.78 -25.38 -8.90
N SER A 366 33.02 -25.78 -7.65
CA SER A 366 32.64 -27.12 -7.15
C SER A 366 31.12 -27.33 -7.08
N LEU A 367 30.35 -26.25 -6.85
CA LEU A 367 28.89 -26.22 -6.91
C LEU A 367 28.33 -26.07 -8.34
N GLY A 368 29.19 -26.10 -9.36
CA GLY A 368 28.79 -26.00 -10.77
C GLY A 368 28.65 -24.58 -11.31
N VAL A 369 29.04 -23.55 -10.55
CA VAL A 369 29.13 -22.16 -11.05
C VAL A 369 30.19 -22.12 -12.14
N GLY A 370 29.76 -21.99 -13.40
CA GLY A 370 30.64 -22.03 -14.57
C GLY A 370 30.55 -23.31 -15.40
N LYS A 371 29.91 -24.40 -14.93
CA LYS A 371 29.67 -25.60 -15.77
C LYS A 371 28.74 -25.31 -16.94
N ILE A 372 27.82 -24.35 -16.76
CA ILE A 372 26.93 -23.83 -17.81
C ILE A 372 27.72 -22.99 -18.84
N CYS A 373 28.94 -22.53 -18.51
CA CYS A 373 29.73 -21.63 -19.36
C CYS A 373 30.58 -22.33 -20.43
N ASN A 374 30.80 -23.65 -20.32
CA ASN A 374 31.62 -24.41 -21.28
C ASN A 374 30.79 -25.13 -22.35
N GLN A 375 29.46 -25.04 -22.29
CA GLN A 375 28.60 -25.57 -23.35
C GLN A 375 28.32 -24.45 -24.34
N ASN A 376 28.67 -24.67 -25.62
CA ASN A 376 28.53 -23.72 -26.74
C ASN A 376 27.36 -22.74 -26.55
N GLU A 377 27.66 -21.44 -26.62
CA GLU A 377 26.80 -20.25 -26.38
C GLU A 377 25.47 -20.20 -27.18
N LEU A 378 25.10 -21.25 -27.89
CA LEU A 378 24.06 -21.27 -28.91
C LEU A 378 22.75 -21.97 -28.49
N ASN A 379 22.70 -22.79 -27.43
CA ASN A 379 21.46 -23.51 -27.06
C ASN A 379 21.16 -23.53 -25.55
N PHE A 380 20.84 -22.36 -24.97
CA PHE A 380 20.33 -22.28 -23.60
C PHE A 380 18.86 -22.73 -23.55
N THR A 381 18.61 -24.02 -23.33
CA THR A 381 17.24 -24.55 -23.27
C THR A 381 16.50 -24.03 -22.03
N GLY A 382 15.15 -24.05 -22.04
CA GLY A 382 14.33 -23.64 -20.90
C GLY A 382 14.67 -24.37 -19.59
N TRP A 383 15.23 -25.59 -19.68
CA TRP A 383 15.72 -26.35 -18.52
C TRP A 383 16.93 -25.70 -17.83
N HIS A 384 17.93 -25.24 -18.59
CA HIS A 384 19.12 -24.57 -18.05
C HIS A 384 18.76 -23.26 -17.34
N ARG A 385 17.71 -22.57 -17.80
CA ARG A 385 17.17 -21.37 -17.13
C ARG A 385 16.58 -21.70 -15.76
N TRP A 386 15.88 -22.84 -15.64
CA TRP A 386 15.37 -23.32 -14.36
C TRP A 386 16.47 -23.74 -13.40
N GLU A 387 17.51 -24.42 -13.89
CA GLU A 387 18.69 -24.76 -13.07
C GLU A 387 19.38 -23.50 -12.53
N ALA A 388 19.57 -22.48 -13.37
CA ALA A 388 20.11 -21.19 -12.95
C ALA A 388 19.22 -20.49 -11.91
N PHE A 389 17.89 -20.50 -12.10
CA PHE A 389 16.94 -19.95 -11.14
C PHE A 389 17.04 -20.65 -9.78
N PHE A 390 17.00 -21.99 -9.76
CA PHE A 390 17.06 -22.76 -8.52
C PHE A 390 18.36 -22.53 -7.76
N PHE A 391 19.47 -22.55 -8.50
CA PHE A 391 20.77 -22.26 -7.93
C PHE A 391 20.81 -20.87 -7.28
N LEU A 392 20.39 -19.82 -8.00
CA LEU A 392 20.35 -18.46 -7.48
C LEU A 392 19.39 -18.28 -6.30
N TYR A 393 18.26 -18.97 -6.31
CA TYR A 393 17.29 -18.92 -5.22
C TYR A 393 17.84 -19.60 -3.95
N GLU A 394 18.42 -20.79 -4.08
CA GLU A 394 19.03 -21.51 -2.96
C GLU A 394 20.22 -20.73 -2.39
N MET A 395 21.00 -20.08 -3.25
CA MET A 395 22.06 -19.16 -2.82
C MET A 395 21.56 -18.05 -1.88
N LEU A 396 20.35 -17.53 -2.11
CA LEU A 396 19.74 -16.52 -1.24
C LEU A 396 19.12 -17.08 0.05
N GLU A 397 18.88 -18.39 0.13
CA GLU A 397 18.22 -19.02 1.30
C GLU A 397 19.20 -19.79 2.20
N GLU A 398 20.12 -20.57 1.61
CA GLU A 398 20.86 -21.61 2.33
C GLU A 398 22.37 -21.37 2.40
N TYR A 399 22.92 -20.58 1.48
CA TYR A 399 24.37 -20.41 1.34
C TYR A 399 24.91 -19.12 1.99
N GLY A 400 26.19 -19.15 2.34
CA GLY A 400 26.89 -18.00 2.93
C GLY A 400 27.09 -16.84 1.95
N THR A 401 27.22 -15.62 2.47
CA THR A 401 27.33 -14.40 1.65
C THR A 401 28.48 -14.41 0.64
N HIS A 402 29.57 -15.09 0.94
CA HIS A 402 30.74 -15.20 0.06
C HIS A 402 30.44 -15.94 -1.24
N LEU A 403 29.49 -16.90 -1.22
CA LEU A 403 29.06 -17.58 -2.44
C LEU A 403 28.19 -16.68 -3.30
N VAL A 404 27.27 -15.92 -2.67
CA VAL A 404 26.42 -14.94 -3.37
C VAL A 404 27.28 -13.91 -4.11
N GLU A 405 28.31 -13.39 -3.44
CA GLU A 405 29.28 -12.45 -4.06
C GLU A 405 30.00 -13.05 -5.27
N ALA A 406 30.38 -14.32 -5.22
CA ALA A 406 31.15 -14.98 -6.27
C ALA A 406 30.29 -15.33 -7.51
N ALA A 407 29.05 -15.78 -7.33
CA ALA A 407 28.26 -16.34 -8.44
C ALA A 407 27.15 -15.42 -8.98
N TRP A 408 26.56 -14.55 -8.16
CA TRP A 408 25.32 -13.83 -8.50
C TRP A 408 25.41 -13.04 -9.81
N ASN A 409 26.38 -12.13 -9.90
CA ASN A 409 26.53 -11.25 -11.06
C ASN A 409 26.81 -12.03 -12.35
N HIS A 410 27.62 -13.07 -12.25
CA HIS A 410 27.98 -13.89 -13.41
C HIS A 410 26.75 -14.63 -13.95
N GLN A 411 25.99 -15.29 -13.07
CA GLN A 411 24.80 -16.05 -13.44
C GLN A 411 23.67 -15.16 -13.98
N ILE A 412 23.39 -14.02 -13.34
CA ILE A 412 22.39 -13.06 -13.83
C ILE A 412 22.76 -12.51 -15.22
N MET A 413 24.03 -12.13 -15.43
CA MET A 413 24.47 -11.58 -16.72
C MET A 413 24.44 -12.62 -17.84
N LEU A 414 24.83 -13.86 -17.55
CA LEU A 414 24.71 -14.97 -18.52
C LEU A 414 23.26 -15.23 -18.87
N TRP A 415 22.38 -15.25 -17.87
CA TRP A 415 20.96 -15.47 -18.08
C TRP A 415 20.35 -14.35 -18.93
N LEU A 416 20.70 -13.08 -18.66
CA LEU A 416 20.29 -11.93 -19.47
C LEU A 416 20.82 -12.01 -20.91
N ARG A 417 22.07 -12.43 -21.13
CA ARG A 417 22.63 -12.60 -22.49
C ARG A 417 21.97 -13.75 -23.27
N SER A 418 21.58 -14.83 -22.59
CA SER A 418 20.96 -16.00 -23.22
C SER A 418 19.58 -15.73 -23.84
N LEU A 419 18.91 -14.64 -23.45
CA LEU A 419 17.62 -14.22 -24.02
C LEU A 419 17.71 -13.80 -25.49
N PHE A 420 18.92 -13.50 -25.99
CA PHE A 420 19.14 -12.89 -27.31
C PHE A 420 19.78 -13.83 -28.35
N SER A 421 20.08 -15.08 -27.97
CA SER A 421 20.66 -16.09 -28.87
C SER A 421 19.59 -16.87 -29.66
N SER A 422 18.30 -16.81 -29.27
CA SER A 422 17.26 -17.70 -29.80
C SER A 422 16.51 -17.21 -31.06
N GLU A 423 16.86 -16.08 -31.69
CA GLU A 423 16.15 -15.62 -32.90
C GLU A 423 16.44 -16.48 -34.16
N SER A 424 17.30 -17.51 -34.08
CA SER A 424 17.69 -18.34 -35.24
C SER A 424 17.39 -19.84 -35.15
N SER A 425 16.77 -20.37 -34.08
CA SER A 425 16.45 -21.81 -34.01
C SER A 425 15.02 -22.11 -34.47
N VAL A 426 14.93 -22.77 -35.62
CA VAL A 426 13.69 -23.31 -36.21
C VAL A 426 12.99 -24.24 -35.22
N ASN A 427 11.73 -23.93 -34.90
CA ASN A 427 10.82 -24.70 -34.05
C ASN A 427 10.89 -26.22 -34.30
N SER A 428 11.39 -26.99 -33.34
CA SER A 428 11.15 -28.44 -33.28
C SER A 428 9.83 -28.70 -32.56
N VAL A 429 8.80 -29.00 -33.34
CA VAL A 429 7.37 -28.91 -33.01
C VAL A 429 6.86 -29.84 -31.88
N ASN A 430 7.65 -30.71 -31.24
CA ASN A 430 7.08 -31.73 -30.33
C ASN A 430 7.69 -31.89 -28.92
N GLU A 431 8.66 -31.08 -28.47
CA GLU A 431 9.22 -31.20 -27.09
C GLU A 431 8.89 -30.01 -26.14
N GLU A 432 8.22 -28.95 -26.61
CA GLU A 432 8.34 -27.61 -25.99
C GLU A 432 7.08 -27.02 -25.29
N LEU A 433 6.01 -27.77 -25.01
CA LEU A 433 4.80 -27.14 -24.45
C LEU A 433 4.87 -26.79 -22.95
N TYR A 434 5.81 -27.37 -22.19
CA TYR A 434 5.82 -27.26 -20.71
C TYR A 434 7.09 -26.60 -20.13
N HIS A 435 8.13 -26.40 -20.95
CA HIS A 435 9.20 -25.42 -20.67
C HIS A 435 8.73 -23.96 -20.83
N ASN A 436 7.46 -23.76 -21.20
CA ASN A 436 6.88 -22.48 -21.57
C ASN A 436 6.93 -21.41 -20.48
N GLN A 437 6.90 -21.71 -19.18
CA GLN A 437 7.04 -20.69 -18.11
C GLN A 437 8.41 -19.98 -18.08
N MET A 438 9.40 -20.48 -18.83
CA MET A 438 10.69 -19.82 -19.08
C MET A 438 11.00 -19.75 -20.58
N GLY A 439 9.95 -19.86 -21.42
CA GLY A 439 10.04 -19.83 -22.88
C GLY A 439 9.89 -18.43 -23.47
N THR A 440 9.04 -17.59 -22.85
CA THR A 440 8.86 -16.19 -23.27
C THR A 440 9.69 -15.23 -22.42
N ALA A 441 10.11 -14.11 -23.02
CA ALA A 441 10.87 -13.08 -22.30
C ALA A 441 10.06 -12.49 -21.12
N ASP A 442 8.75 -12.29 -21.26
CA ASP A 442 7.88 -11.76 -20.21
C ASP A 442 7.90 -12.64 -18.94
N GLN A 443 7.71 -13.95 -19.09
CA GLN A 443 7.72 -14.86 -17.95
C GLN A 443 9.11 -14.96 -17.29
N ILE A 444 10.19 -14.87 -18.08
CA ILE A 444 11.56 -14.84 -17.53
C ILE A 444 11.73 -13.62 -16.60
N PHE A 445 11.24 -12.45 -17.01
CA PHE A 445 11.29 -11.25 -16.16
C PHE A 445 10.39 -11.36 -14.92
N GLN A 446 9.27 -12.08 -14.98
CA GLN A 446 8.46 -12.38 -13.80
C GLN A 446 9.21 -13.26 -12.78
N TRP A 447 10.01 -14.24 -13.23
CA TRP A 447 10.83 -15.06 -12.34
C TRP A 447 12.09 -14.33 -11.85
N LEU A 448 12.72 -13.50 -12.68
CA LEU A 448 13.82 -12.63 -12.25
C LEU A 448 13.36 -11.62 -11.18
N ALA A 449 12.15 -11.08 -11.30
CA ALA A 449 11.58 -10.19 -10.29
C ALA A 449 11.51 -10.85 -8.91
N ILE A 450 11.21 -12.15 -8.83
CA ILE A 450 11.20 -12.91 -7.57
C ILE A 450 12.60 -12.97 -6.95
N LEU A 451 13.62 -13.27 -7.75
CA LEU A 451 15.01 -13.31 -7.29
C LEU A 451 15.48 -11.93 -6.81
N TRP A 452 15.18 -10.87 -7.56
CA TRP A 452 15.53 -9.51 -7.17
C TRP A 452 14.80 -9.08 -5.89
N GLU A 453 13.49 -9.30 -5.80
CA GLU A 453 12.71 -8.98 -4.60
C GLU A 453 13.27 -9.71 -3.38
N ARG A 454 13.54 -11.01 -3.51
CA ARG A 454 14.10 -11.80 -2.42
C ARG A 454 15.48 -11.31 -1.99
N GLY A 455 16.32 -10.92 -2.96
CA GLY A 455 17.63 -10.32 -2.72
C GLY A 455 17.55 -8.93 -2.06
N PHE A 456 16.61 -8.09 -2.47
CA PHE A 456 16.38 -6.77 -1.87
C PHE A 456 15.82 -6.86 -0.46
N CYS A 457 15.10 -7.94 -0.12
CA CYS A 457 14.57 -8.19 1.22
C CYS A 457 15.44 -9.15 2.05
N HIS A 458 16.66 -9.45 1.62
CA HIS A 458 17.54 -10.38 2.31
C HIS A 458 18.01 -9.85 3.68
N ASP A 459 18.12 -10.72 4.69
CA ASP A 459 18.48 -10.30 6.06
C ASP A 459 19.88 -9.67 6.13
N ASN A 460 20.81 -10.18 5.34
CA ASN A 460 22.17 -9.64 5.25
C ASN A 460 22.25 -8.37 4.37
N PRO A 461 22.70 -7.22 4.92
CA PRO A 461 22.81 -5.95 4.21
C PRO A 461 23.83 -5.96 3.05
N GLN A 462 24.87 -6.80 3.10
CA GLN A 462 25.85 -6.93 2.02
C GLN A 462 25.23 -7.56 0.78
N VAL A 463 24.43 -8.62 0.98
CA VAL A 463 23.68 -9.29 -0.09
C VAL A 463 22.68 -8.31 -0.71
N ARG A 464 21.91 -7.57 0.10
CA ARG A 464 21.01 -6.53 -0.40
C ARG A 464 21.75 -5.53 -1.29
N CYS A 465 22.89 -5.02 -0.84
CA CYS A 465 23.72 -4.10 -1.63
C CYS A 465 24.19 -4.72 -2.95
N LEU A 466 24.71 -5.95 -2.92
CA LEU A 466 25.21 -6.65 -4.09
C LEU A 466 24.11 -6.83 -5.14
N VAL A 467 22.93 -7.32 -4.73
CA VAL A 467 21.81 -7.57 -5.65
C VAL A 467 21.26 -6.27 -6.23
N MET A 468 21.13 -5.20 -5.42
CA MET A 468 20.73 -3.87 -5.89
C MET A 468 21.73 -3.29 -6.90
N GLN A 469 23.03 -3.40 -6.62
CA GLN A 469 24.08 -2.96 -7.53
C GLN A 469 24.07 -3.77 -8.83
N SER A 470 23.88 -5.10 -8.73
CA SER A 470 23.76 -6.00 -9.86
C SER A 470 22.63 -5.57 -10.81
N PHE A 471 21.43 -5.35 -10.28
CA PHE A 471 20.26 -4.91 -11.04
C PHE A 471 20.49 -3.54 -11.72
N LEU A 472 21.03 -2.57 -10.97
CA LEU A 472 21.25 -1.21 -11.48
C LEU A 472 22.46 -1.07 -12.40
N ALA A 473 23.39 -2.04 -12.39
CA ALA A 473 24.55 -2.07 -13.28
C ALA A 473 24.21 -2.64 -14.67
N VAL A 474 23.02 -3.24 -14.86
CA VAL A 474 22.58 -3.72 -16.17
C VAL A 474 22.47 -2.55 -17.14
N GLU A 475 23.18 -2.64 -18.25
CA GLU A 475 23.14 -1.64 -19.33
C GLU A 475 21.92 -1.88 -20.23
N TRP A 476 20.73 -1.52 -19.75
CA TRP A 476 19.45 -1.79 -20.45
C TRP A 476 19.35 -1.22 -21.87
N GLU A 477 20.19 -0.24 -22.24
CA GLU A 477 20.29 0.31 -23.61
C GLU A 477 20.74 -0.75 -24.62
N ASN A 478 21.57 -1.70 -24.18
CA ASN A 478 22.14 -2.74 -25.03
C ASN A 478 21.20 -3.94 -25.24
N TYR A 479 20.10 -4.00 -24.50
CA TYR A 479 19.19 -5.16 -24.44
C TYR A 479 17.82 -4.88 -25.08
N GLY A 480 17.80 -4.04 -26.13
CA GLY A 480 16.66 -3.80 -27.03
C GLY A 480 15.27 -3.86 -26.41
N GLY A 481 14.73 -2.75 -25.89
CA GLY A 481 13.34 -2.69 -25.40
C GLY A 481 12.96 -3.62 -24.24
N CYS A 482 13.79 -4.59 -23.83
CA CYS A 482 13.46 -5.58 -22.81
C CYS A 482 13.26 -4.98 -21.43
N VAL A 483 13.75 -3.76 -21.18
CA VAL A 483 13.44 -3.02 -19.95
C VAL A 483 11.93 -2.91 -19.72
N LYS A 484 11.10 -2.84 -20.78
CA LYS A 484 9.64 -2.79 -20.69
C LYS A 484 8.99 -4.08 -20.16
N LEU A 485 9.73 -5.19 -20.15
CA LEU A 485 9.28 -6.49 -19.67
C LEU A 485 9.47 -6.64 -18.15
N VAL A 486 10.22 -5.74 -17.50
CA VAL A 486 10.32 -5.71 -16.05
C VAL A 486 8.93 -5.40 -15.48
N PRO A 487 8.35 -6.24 -14.59
CA PRO A 487 6.98 -6.06 -14.12
C PRO A 487 6.79 -4.72 -13.39
N LYS A 488 5.73 -3.99 -13.75
CA LYS A 488 5.37 -2.70 -13.12
C LYS A 488 5.22 -2.83 -11.59
N ASP A 489 4.58 -3.91 -11.12
CA ASP A 489 4.34 -4.14 -9.69
C ASP A 489 5.65 -4.35 -8.91
N PHE A 490 6.64 -5.00 -9.54
CA PHE A 490 7.99 -5.13 -8.99
C PHE A 490 8.67 -3.77 -8.85
N ILE A 491 8.54 -2.91 -9.87
CA ILE A 491 9.16 -1.58 -9.89
C ILE A 491 8.56 -0.70 -8.79
N ILE A 492 7.23 -0.57 -8.75
CA ILE A 492 6.53 0.35 -7.82
C ILE A 492 6.56 -0.17 -6.38
N GLY A 493 6.60 -1.49 -6.19
CA GLY A 493 6.67 -2.12 -4.88
C GLY A 493 8.12 -2.46 -4.45
N PRO A 494 8.57 -3.71 -4.65
CA PRO A 494 9.87 -4.22 -4.22
C PRO A 494 11.07 -3.32 -4.50
N LEU A 495 11.22 -2.81 -5.73
CA LEU A 495 12.37 -2.00 -6.11
C LEU A 495 12.40 -0.66 -5.36
N ILE A 496 11.28 0.09 -5.32
CA ILE A 496 11.21 1.34 -4.56
C ILE A 496 11.38 1.10 -3.05
N ARG A 497 10.83 0.01 -2.50
CA ARG A 497 11.06 -0.36 -1.09
C ARG A 497 12.53 -0.66 -0.82
N GLY A 498 13.19 -1.41 -1.70
CA GLY A 498 14.63 -1.67 -1.63
C GLY A 498 15.44 -0.39 -1.68
N LEU A 499 15.15 0.51 -2.63
CA LEU A 499 15.79 1.82 -2.77
C LEU A 499 15.54 2.78 -1.59
N ASN A 500 14.58 2.50 -0.72
CA ASN A 500 14.36 3.25 0.51
C ASN A 500 15.26 2.78 1.67
N ASP A 501 15.93 1.61 1.55
CA ASP A 501 16.86 1.13 2.57
C ASP A 501 18.13 2.01 2.60
N PRO A 502 18.46 2.64 3.76
CA PRO A 502 19.64 3.48 3.89
C PRO A 502 20.97 2.75 3.62
N VAL A 503 21.02 1.42 3.66
CA VAL A 503 22.23 0.63 3.42
C VAL A 503 22.85 0.90 2.05
N HIS A 504 22.03 1.24 1.05
CA HIS A 504 22.47 1.52 -0.32
C HIS A 504 23.08 2.92 -0.49
N HIS A 505 22.94 3.80 0.50
CA HIS A 505 23.21 5.23 0.37
C HIS A 505 24.34 5.71 1.28
N LYS A 506 25.43 4.95 1.37
CA LYS A 506 26.59 5.25 2.24
C LYS A 506 27.18 6.65 2.04
N GLU A 507 27.12 7.18 0.81
CA GLU A 507 27.68 8.49 0.44
C GLU A 507 26.68 9.65 0.62
N PHE A 508 25.42 9.35 0.93
CA PHE A 508 24.34 10.35 0.94
C PHE A 508 24.49 11.33 2.11
N GLY A 509 24.44 12.63 1.81
CA GLY A 509 24.51 13.70 2.80
C GLY A 509 25.92 14.03 3.29
N VAL A 510 26.94 13.29 2.84
CA VAL A 510 28.34 13.62 3.09
C VAL A 510 28.67 14.93 2.37
N LYS A 511 29.19 15.93 3.10
CA LYS A 511 29.47 17.28 2.58
C LYS A 511 28.24 17.95 1.92
N GLU A 512 27.04 17.67 2.42
CA GLU A 512 25.77 18.20 1.88
C GLU A 512 25.43 17.76 0.44
N VAL A 513 26.07 16.69 -0.06
CA VAL A 513 25.73 16.11 -1.36
C VAL A 513 24.56 15.14 -1.22
N TYR A 514 23.38 15.53 -1.71
CA TYR A 514 22.17 14.70 -1.72
C TYR A 514 22.06 13.84 -2.98
N SER A 515 23.11 13.08 -3.29
CA SER A 515 23.15 12.15 -4.42
C SER A 515 24.06 10.98 -4.07
N SER A 516 23.78 9.81 -4.65
CA SER A 516 24.66 8.63 -4.60
C SER A 516 24.72 7.96 -5.97
N SER A 517 25.68 7.07 -6.19
CA SER A 517 25.76 6.25 -7.41
C SER A 517 24.48 5.44 -7.65
N ILE A 518 23.91 4.88 -6.58
CA ILE A 518 22.63 4.14 -6.60
C ILE A 518 21.48 5.03 -7.06
N ILE A 519 21.35 6.24 -6.51
CA ILE A 519 20.30 7.20 -6.92
C ILE A 519 20.40 7.50 -8.43
N LYS A 520 21.62 7.76 -8.93
CA LYS A 520 21.84 8.04 -10.35
C LYS A 520 21.52 6.84 -11.25
N ALA A 521 21.87 5.63 -10.82
CA ALA A 521 21.61 4.42 -11.58
C ALA A 521 20.11 4.07 -11.61
N ALA A 522 19.41 4.21 -10.47
CA ALA A 522 17.96 4.05 -10.39
C ALA A 522 17.22 5.08 -11.28
N ALA A 523 17.64 6.34 -11.24
CA ALA A 523 17.13 7.39 -12.12
C ALA A 523 17.31 7.06 -13.61
N ARG A 524 18.48 6.51 -14.00
CA ARG A 524 18.74 6.06 -15.39
C ARG A 524 17.81 4.93 -15.80
N PHE A 525 17.66 3.90 -14.96
CA PHE A 525 16.73 2.80 -15.19
C PHE A 525 15.31 3.29 -15.40
N MET A 526 14.81 4.18 -14.52
CA MET A 526 13.45 4.73 -14.61
C MET A 526 13.22 5.56 -15.88
N CYS A 527 14.23 6.32 -16.31
CA CYS A 527 14.19 7.08 -17.56
C CYS A 527 14.04 6.13 -18.78
N GLN A 528 14.84 5.07 -18.82
CA GLN A 528 14.80 4.06 -19.89
C GLN A 528 13.51 3.25 -19.86
N TYR A 529 13.02 2.86 -18.68
CA TYR A 529 11.76 2.16 -18.55
C TYR A 529 10.58 3.00 -19.05
N ALA A 530 10.53 4.27 -18.65
CA ALA A 530 9.48 5.21 -19.05
C ALA A 530 9.53 5.58 -20.54
N SER A 531 10.70 5.58 -21.19
CA SER A 531 10.80 5.95 -22.61
C SER A 531 10.05 5.00 -23.54
N TYR A 532 9.80 3.75 -23.14
CA TYR A 532 9.03 2.78 -23.93
C TYR A 532 7.52 2.85 -23.71
N MET A 533 7.04 3.77 -22.87
CA MET A 533 5.60 3.92 -22.58
C MET A 533 4.93 4.92 -23.52
N LYS A 534 3.66 4.65 -23.87
CA LYS A 534 2.79 5.65 -24.52
C LYS A 534 2.39 6.72 -23.51
N GLU A 535 2.05 7.93 -23.97
CA GLU A 535 1.76 9.10 -23.12
C GLU A 535 0.77 8.82 -21.97
N ARG A 536 -0.39 8.20 -22.24
CA ARG A 536 -1.37 7.87 -21.19
C ARG A 536 -0.84 6.85 -20.16
N GLN A 537 -0.12 5.83 -20.63
CA GLN A 537 0.48 4.82 -19.75
C GLN A 537 1.61 5.43 -18.90
N HIS A 538 2.34 6.37 -19.48
CA HIS A 538 3.42 7.11 -18.83
C HIS A 538 2.89 7.99 -17.70
N VAL A 539 1.81 8.75 -17.93
CA VAL A 539 1.15 9.54 -16.88
C VAL A 539 0.61 8.64 -15.76
N SER A 540 -0.11 7.57 -16.10
CA SER A 540 -0.61 6.59 -15.12
C SER A 540 0.53 5.97 -14.30
N PHE A 541 1.66 5.61 -14.92
CA PHE A 541 2.82 5.10 -14.22
C PHE A 541 3.42 6.12 -13.25
N LEU A 542 3.51 7.39 -13.63
CA LEU A 542 4.00 8.46 -12.76
C LEU A 542 3.05 8.73 -11.59
N ILE A 543 1.74 8.64 -11.78
CA ILE A 543 0.74 8.71 -10.70
C ILE A 543 1.01 7.60 -9.69
N ASP A 544 1.11 6.36 -10.16
CA ASP A 544 1.33 5.20 -9.28
C ASP A 544 2.68 5.30 -8.55
N LEU A 545 3.75 5.66 -9.26
CA LEU A 545 5.09 5.85 -8.68
C LEU A 545 5.11 6.98 -7.64
N SER A 546 4.44 8.10 -7.93
CA SER A 546 4.37 9.25 -7.02
C SER A 546 3.42 8.99 -5.83
N SER A 547 2.53 8.00 -5.94
CA SER A 547 1.59 7.61 -4.88
C SER A 547 2.20 6.70 -3.81
N VAL A 548 3.38 6.10 -4.06
CA VAL A 548 4.05 5.18 -3.12
C VAL A 548 4.24 5.78 -1.71
N PRO A 549 4.59 7.07 -1.52
CA PRO A 549 4.68 7.70 -0.20
C PRO A 549 3.36 7.74 0.58
N LYS A 550 2.20 7.55 -0.06
CA LYS A 550 0.90 7.45 0.64
C LYS A 550 0.77 6.13 1.41
N SER A 551 1.50 5.09 0.99
CA SER A 551 1.43 3.74 1.58
C SER A 551 2.64 3.38 2.43
N HIS A 552 3.80 4.00 2.20
CA HIS A 552 5.06 3.68 2.88
C HIS A 552 5.78 4.93 3.36
N SER A 553 6.40 4.87 4.54
CA SER A 553 7.26 5.95 5.05
C SER A 553 8.64 5.95 4.38
N PHE A 554 9.13 7.11 3.98
CA PHE A 554 10.44 7.26 3.35
C PHE A 554 11.49 7.87 4.28
N GLY A 555 12.69 7.30 4.25
CA GLY A 555 13.87 7.94 4.82
C GLY A 555 14.38 9.07 3.93
N ARG A 556 15.33 9.89 4.42
CA ARG A 556 15.88 11.02 3.65
C ARG A 556 16.49 10.61 2.30
N ALA A 557 17.32 9.56 2.30
CA ALA A 557 17.96 9.09 1.08
C ALA A 557 16.96 8.44 0.12
N GLY A 558 16.02 7.66 0.66
CA GLY A 558 14.94 7.03 -0.11
C GLY A 558 14.01 8.04 -0.78
N LEU A 559 13.59 9.10 -0.07
CA LEU A 559 12.74 10.14 -0.65
C LEU A 559 13.46 10.88 -1.79
N ILE A 560 14.74 11.24 -1.63
CA ILE A 560 15.52 11.84 -2.73
C ILE A 560 15.66 10.85 -3.90
N CYS A 561 15.90 9.57 -3.62
CA CYS A 561 15.98 8.53 -4.65
C CYS A 561 14.67 8.46 -5.44
N LEU A 562 13.53 8.40 -4.76
CA LEU A 562 12.20 8.38 -5.37
C LEU A 562 11.96 9.63 -6.22
N VAL A 563 12.25 10.81 -5.68
CA VAL A 563 12.02 12.08 -6.38
C VAL A 563 12.92 12.20 -7.63
N GLU A 564 14.17 11.71 -7.56
CA GLU A 564 15.06 11.64 -8.74
C GLU A 564 14.54 10.63 -9.78
N CYS A 565 13.98 9.50 -9.33
CA CYS A 565 13.33 8.51 -10.17
C CYS A 565 12.08 9.08 -10.88
N ILE A 566 11.21 9.79 -10.15
CA ILE A 566 10.02 10.48 -10.69
C ILE A 566 10.45 11.50 -11.76
N ALA A 567 11.42 12.36 -11.44
CA ALA A 567 11.92 13.38 -12.37
C ALA A 567 12.53 12.75 -13.63
N SER A 568 13.26 11.65 -13.48
CA SER A 568 13.91 10.97 -14.62
C SER A 568 12.93 10.18 -15.46
N ALA A 569 11.94 9.54 -14.84
CA ALA A 569 10.83 8.89 -15.52
C ALA A 569 10.01 9.91 -16.33
N ALA A 570 9.70 11.09 -15.76
CA ALA A 570 9.00 12.17 -16.45
C ALA A 570 9.70 12.62 -17.75
N CYS A 571 11.04 12.68 -17.74
CA CYS A 571 11.82 13.06 -18.92
C CYS A 571 11.95 11.96 -20.00
N GLY A 572 11.57 10.70 -19.70
CA GLY A 572 11.79 9.53 -20.57
C GLY A 572 11.18 9.67 -21.98
N ASN A 573 10.05 10.36 -22.11
CA ASN A 573 9.36 10.59 -23.38
C ASN A 573 10.17 11.44 -24.39
N SER A 574 11.08 12.29 -23.90
CA SER A 574 11.89 13.19 -24.75
C SER A 574 13.02 12.51 -25.53
N ARG A 575 13.45 11.30 -25.12
CA ARG A 575 14.61 10.62 -25.72
C ARG A 575 14.26 9.77 -26.94
N HIS A 576 13.05 9.20 -27.01
CA HIS A 576 12.65 8.39 -28.17
C HIS A 576 12.35 9.24 -29.41
N ASN A 577 11.85 10.47 -29.21
CA ASN A 577 11.53 11.38 -30.32
C ASN A 577 12.76 11.87 -31.09
N TYR A 578 13.97 11.88 -30.50
CA TYR A 578 15.16 12.32 -31.23
C TYR A 578 15.69 11.29 -32.24
N HIS A 579 15.38 10.00 -32.06
CA HIS A 579 15.79 8.97 -33.01
C HIS A 579 14.79 8.77 -34.15
N ASP A 580 13.48 8.97 -33.90
CA ASP A 580 12.44 8.78 -34.93
C ASP A 580 12.22 10.01 -35.85
N ILE A 581 12.61 11.22 -35.41
CA ILE A 581 12.49 12.43 -36.26
C ILE A 581 13.47 12.42 -37.45
N ASN A 582 14.55 11.62 -37.40
CA ASN A 582 15.48 11.47 -38.53
C ASN A 582 15.05 10.41 -39.57
N GLN A 583 13.91 9.71 -39.39
CA GLN A 583 13.44 8.70 -40.35
C GLN A 583 12.08 9.00 -41.02
N PHE A 584 11.39 10.10 -40.69
CA PHE A 584 10.07 10.43 -41.25
C PHE A 584 9.97 11.83 -41.90
N ILE A 585 10.97 12.23 -42.70
CA ILE A 585 10.82 13.37 -43.62
C ILE A 585 10.17 12.96 -44.97
N HIS A 586 9.82 11.69 -45.17
CA HIS A 586 9.07 11.27 -46.35
C HIS A 586 7.85 10.42 -46.03
N ALA A 587 6.68 10.94 -46.45
CA ALA A 587 5.32 10.36 -46.43
C ALA A 587 4.70 10.28 -45.02
N THR A 588 3.52 10.82 -44.71
CA THR A 588 2.32 11.04 -45.51
C THR A 588 1.43 12.05 -44.77
N ASP A 589 0.82 13.00 -45.50
CA ASP A 589 -0.35 13.75 -45.02
C ASP A 589 -1.48 12.76 -44.67
N GLY A 590 -1.97 12.79 -43.42
CA GLY A 590 -3.00 11.87 -42.96
C GLY A 590 -3.66 12.33 -41.66
N ILE A 591 -4.70 13.15 -41.82
CA ILE A 591 -5.85 13.44 -40.93
C ILE A 591 -5.67 13.02 -39.46
N LEU A 592 -5.45 14.02 -38.61
CA LEU A 592 -5.49 13.93 -37.15
C LEU A 592 -6.94 13.63 -36.70
N VAL A 593 -7.19 12.40 -36.24
CA VAL A 593 -8.43 12.09 -35.50
C VAL A 593 -8.22 12.55 -34.07
N GLU A 594 -8.85 13.67 -33.71
CA GLU A 594 -8.91 14.19 -32.34
C GLU A 594 -9.50 13.13 -31.39
N SER A 595 -8.66 12.54 -30.55
CA SER A 595 -9.12 11.83 -29.36
C SER A 595 -9.65 12.85 -28.35
N ALA A 596 -10.83 12.59 -27.78
CA ALA A 596 -11.54 13.48 -26.86
C ALA A 596 -10.62 14.15 -25.80
N PRO A 597 -10.60 15.49 -25.69
CA PRO A 597 -9.63 16.25 -24.90
C PRO A 597 -9.76 16.07 -23.37
N ASN A 598 -10.90 15.56 -22.87
CA ASN A 598 -11.23 15.66 -21.44
C ASN A 598 -10.55 14.61 -20.55
N SER A 599 -10.23 13.40 -21.05
CA SER A 599 -9.66 12.35 -20.19
C SER A 599 -8.18 12.62 -19.84
N CYS A 600 -7.42 13.18 -20.78
CA CYS A 600 -5.98 13.45 -20.60
C CYS A 600 -5.71 14.62 -19.62
N GLN A 601 -6.63 15.57 -19.50
CA GLN A 601 -6.52 16.68 -18.54
C GLN A 601 -6.75 16.21 -17.10
N ILE A 602 -7.68 15.27 -16.89
CA ILE A 602 -7.96 14.68 -15.57
C ILE A 602 -6.73 13.92 -15.07
N ASP A 603 -6.10 13.10 -15.92
CA ASP A 603 -4.88 12.36 -15.55
C ASP A 603 -3.72 13.30 -15.15
N ARG A 604 -3.55 14.44 -15.83
CA ARG A 604 -2.50 15.43 -15.49
C ARG A 604 -2.80 16.18 -14.18
N ALA A 605 -4.07 16.46 -13.92
CA ALA A 605 -4.52 17.05 -12.66
C ALA A 605 -4.24 16.13 -11.46
N ASP A 606 -4.57 14.84 -11.60
CA ASP A 606 -4.29 13.82 -10.57
C ASP A 606 -2.78 13.67 -10.34
N LEU A 607 -1.97 13.67 -11.40
CA LEU A 607 -0.52 13.64 -11.28
C LEU A 607 0.01 14.85 -10.48
N LEU A 608 -0.46 16.07 -10.76
CA LEU A 608 0.01 17.26 -10.06
C LEU A 608 -0.35 17.24 -8.57
N ASP A 609 -1.53 16.74 -8.20
CA ASP A 609 -1.93 16.62 -6.79
C ASP A 609 -1.12 15.54 -6.06
N VAL A 610 -0.80 14.41 -6.71
CA VAL A 610 0.09 13.41 -6.11
C VAL A 610 1.51 13.96 -5.96
N LEU A 611 2.04 14.72 -6.93
CA LEU A 611 3.33 15.39 -6.81
C LEU A 611 3.36 16.41 -5.67
N ARG A 612 2.26 17.15 -5.45
CA ARG A 612 2.08 18.02 -4.28
C ARG A 612 2.22 17.22 -2.98
N PHE A 613 1.61 16.05 -2.87
CA PHE A 613 1.76 15.19 -1.69
C PHE A 613 3.23 14.84 -1.42
N VAL A 614 4.01 14.52 -2.46
CA VAL A 614 5.45 14.26 -2.32
C VAL A 614 6.22 15.48 -1.79
N LEU A 615 5.85 16.70 -2.20
CA LEU A 615 6.43 17.93 -1.64
C LEU A 615 6.14 18.06 -0.13
N GLU A 616 4.91 17.74 0.30
CA GLU A 616 4.53 17.77 1.71
C GLU A 616 5.33 16.75 2.54
N CYS A 617 5.61 15.55 2.00
CA CYS A 617 6.52 14.59 2.65
C CYS A 617 7.92 15.20 2.87
N GLY A 618 8.41 15.99 1.90
CA GLY A 618 9.70 16.68 2.02
C GLY A 618 9.75 17.73 3.14
N LYS A 619 8.62 18.36 3.49
CA LYS A 619 8.55 19.40 4.53
C LYS A 619 8.78 18.88 5.95
N GLN A 620 8.62 17.58 6.18
CA GLN A 620 8.89 16.96 7.48
C GLN A 620 10.36 17.06 7.90
N HIS A 621 11.27 17.40 6.98
CA HIS A 621 12.70 17.54 7.24
C HIS A 621 13.13 19.01 7.38
N PHE A 622 13.89 19.32 8.43
CA PHE A 622 14.31 20.68 8.75
C PHE A 622 15.38 21.30 7.83
N ASN A 623 16.14 20.49 7.09
CA ASN A 623 17.28 20.99 6.30
C ASN A 623 16.80 21.71 5.01
N PRO A 624 17.08 23.02 4.82
CA PRO A 624 16.60 23.78 3.67
C PRO A 624 17.21 23.35 2.34
N LYS A 625 18.50 22.97 2.29
CA LYS A 625 19.15 22.50 1.05
C LYS A 625 18.57 21.18 0.57
N TYR A 626 18.23 20.30 1.51
CA TYR A 626 17.52 19.06 1.22
C TYR A 626 16.12 19.34 0.65
N ARG A 627 15.33 20.21 1.30
CA ARG A 627 13.97 20.58 0.83
C ARG A 627 14.01 21.23 -0.55
N LEU A 628 14.98 22.10 -0.79
CA LEU A 628 15.22 22.71 -2.09
C LEU A 628 15.44 21.63 -3.16
N ARG A 629 16.26 20.61 -2.88
CA ARG A 629 16.53 19.54 -3.84
C ARG A 629 15.28 18.71 -4.18
N VAL A 630 14.43 18.43 -3.21
CA VAL A 630 13.13 17.77 -3.45
C VAL A 630 12.26 18.64 -4.36
N CYS A 631 12.15 19.94 -4.05
CA CYS A 631 11.34 20.88 -4.83
C CYS A 631 11.85 21.02 -6.27
N GLU A 632 13.17 21.15 -6.47
CA GLU A 632 13.81 21.22 -7.79
C GLU A 632 13.39 20.08 -8.70
N LYS A 633 13.41 18.86 -8.17
CA LYS A 633 13.17 17.64 -8.95
C LYS A 633 11.70 17.39 -9.22
N ILE A 634 10.83 17.63 -8.25
CA ILE A 634 9.37 17.55 -8.47
C ILE A 634 8.90 18.63 -9.45
N LEU A 635 9.43 19.85 -9.37
CA LEU A 635 9.14 20.91 -10.35
C LEU A 635 9.64 20.54 -11.74
N ALA A 636 10.84 19.96 -11.87
CA ALA A 636 11.34 19.48 -13.15
C ALA A 636 10.45 18.36 -13.74
N ALA A 637 9.95 17.45 -12.89
CA ALA A 637 9.01 16.41 -13.30
C ALA A 637 7.69 17.00 -13.82
N ALA A 638 7.08 17.92 -13.07
CA ALA A 638 5.86 18.61 -13.47
C ALA A 638 6.05 19.37 -14.79
N ALA A 639 7.12 20.16 -14.90
CA ALA A 639 7.42 20.93 -16.10
C ALA A 639 7.71 20.09 -17.35
N SER A 640 8.15 18.84 -17.19
CA SER A 640 8.36 17.91 -18.31
C SER A 640 7.07 17.25 -18.79
N MET A 641 6.04 17.14 -17.94
CA MET A 641 4.81 16.39 -18.23
C MET A 641 3.62 17.26 -18.60
N MET A 642 3.60 18.51 -18.12
CA MET A 642 2.46 19.40 -18.29
C MET A 642 2.90 20.85 -18.34
N THR A 643 2.10 21.67 -18.99
CA THR A 643 2.17 23.12 -18.91
C THR A 643 1.22 23.62 -17.81
N GLY A 644 1.46 24.83 -17.29
CA GLY A 644 0.59 25.39 -16.25
C GLY A 644 -0.88 25.55 -16.68
N SER A 645 -1.18 25.61 -17.97
CA SER A 645 -2.54 25.68 -18.52
C SER A 645 -3.25 24.34 -18.66
N ASP A 646 -2.56 23.21 -18.49
CA ASP A 646 -3.14 21.88 -18.71
C ASP A 646 -3.98 21.37 -17.52
N VAL A 647 -3.94 22.07 -16.39
CA VAL A 647 -4.56 21.67 -15.12
C VAL A 647 -5.54 22.73 -14.61
N PRO A 648 -6.57 22.33 -13.83
CA PRO A 648 -7.46 23.27 -13.16
C PRO A 648 -6.69 24.25 -12.24
N LEU A 649 -7.11 25.52 -12.23
CA LEU A 649 -6.48 26.57 -11.43
C LEU A 649 -6.36 26.22 -9.94
N GLU A 650 -7.40 25.60 -9.38
CA GLU A 650 -7.41 25.19 -7.97
C GLU A 650 -6.24 24.25 -7.64
N ILE A 651 -6.05 23.20 -8.45
CA ILE A 651 -4.98 22.21 -8.25
C ILE A 651 -3.61 22.87 -8.44
N LEU A 652 -3.48 23.75 -9.43
CA LEU A 652 -2.26 24.53 -9.65
C LEU A 652 -1.91 25.42 -8.45
N PHE A 653 -2.90 26.15 -7.91
CA PHE A 653 -2.75 27.01 -6.74
C PHE A 653 -2.30 26.22 -5.52
N HIS A 654 -2.91 25.05 -5.31
CA HIS A 654 -2.53 24.12 -4.26
C HIS A 654 -1.10 23.60 -4.42
N PHE A 655 -0.69 23.22 -5.63
CA PHE A 655 0.68 22.76 -5.90
C PHE A 655 1.73 23.84 -5.62
N ILE A 656 1.54 25.07 -6.14
CA ILE A 656 2.46 26.19 -5.90
C ILE A 656 2.53 26.55 -4.42
N SER A 657 1.41 26.45 -3.69
CA SER A 657 1.39 26.64 -2.23
C SER A 657 2.21 25.59 -1.48
N GLY A 658 2.34 24.39 -2.06
CA GLY A 658 3.20 23.31 -1.55
C GLY A 658 4.70 23.64 -1.60
N VAL A 659 5.13 24.50 -2.54
CA VAL A 659 6.53 24.92 -2.66
C VAL A 659 6.85 26.03 -1.64
N PRO A 660 7.90 25.88 -0.80
CA PRO A 660 8.31 26.90 0.15
C PRO A 660 8.54 28.27 -0.51
N ARG A 661 7.93 29.32 0.06
CA ARG A 661 8.01 30.70 -0.45
C ARG A 661 9.44 31.18 -0.65
N GLU A 662 10.33 30.83 0.28
CA GLU A 662 11.77 31.15 0.24
C GLU A 662 12.48 30.76 -1.07
N TYR A 663 11.99 29.77 -1.83
CA TYR A 663 12.59 29.37 -3.09
C TYR A 663 11.98 30.05 -4.32
N THR A 664 10.75 30.58 -4.22
CA THR A 664 10.01 31.19 -5.34
C THR A 664 9.93 32.72 -5.25
N ASP A 665 10.18 33.30 -4.08
CA ASP A 665 10.23 34.75 -3.88
C ASP A 665 11.42 35.39 -4.61
N HIS A 666 11.46 36.72 -4.69
CA HIS A 666 12.57 37.45 -5.30
C HIS A 666 13.92 37.08 -4.66
N GLY A 667 14.86 36.61 -5.48
CA GLY A 667 16.16 36.09 -5.02
C GLY A 667 16.17 34.58 -4.69
N GLY A 668 15.03 33.91 -4.74
CA GLY A 668 14.92 32.46 -4.58
C GLY A 668 15.45 31.69 -5.79
N SER A 669 16.05 30.52 -5.54
CA SER A 669 16.71 29.68 -6.57
C SER A 669 15.76 29.04 -7.58
N LEU A 670 14.47 28.86 -7.22
CA LEU A 670 13.46 28.21 -8.06
C LEU A 670 12.55 29.18 -8.81
N ARG A 671 12.60 30.48 -8.48
CA ARG A 671 11.69 31.49 -9.04
C ARG A 671 11.68 31.45 -10.57
N TYR A 672 12.83 31.56 -11.22
CA TYR A 672 12.94 31.58 -12.68
C TYR A 672 12.36 30.30 -13.31
N ALA A 673 12.67 29.13 -12.76
CA ALA A 673 12.17 27.85 -13.26
C ALA A 673 10.64 27.76 -13.18
N VAL A 674 10.06 28.20 -12.07
CA VAL A 674 8.60 28.25 -11.88
C VAL A 674 7.95 29.25 -12.83
N GLN A 675 8.51 30.45 -12.96
CA GLN A 675 7.99 31.47 -13.88
C GLN A 675 8.02 30.98 -15.33
N LYS A 676 9.14 30.38 -15.76
CA LYS A 676 9.28 29.79 -17.09
C LYS A 676 8.25 28.69 -17.36
N TRP A 677 7.98 27.85 -16.37
CA TRP A 677 6.98 26.78 -16.50
C TRP A 677 5.55 27.31 -16.61
N LEU A 678 5.20 28.33 -15.81
CA LEU A 678 3.85 28.90 -15.81
C LEU A 678 3.58 29.81 -17.01
N ARG A 679 4.60 30.52 -17.52
CA ARG A 679 4.49 31.43 -18.68
C ARG A 679 4.44 30.65 -19.99
N CYS A 680 3.27 30.08 -20.28
CA CYS A 680 3.00 29.41 -21.54
C CYS A 680 2.84 30.43 -22.68
N PRO A 681 3.27 30.14 -23.92
CA PRO A 681 3.23 31.09 -25.04
C PRO A 681 1.83 31.66 -25.33
N ASN A 682 0.78 30.90 -25.01
CA ASN A 682 -0.59 31.20 -25.44
C ASN A 682 -1.36 32.15 -24.50
N MET A 683 -0.75 32.65 -23.42
CA MET A 683 -1.39 33.51 -22.39
C MET A 683 -2.70 32.96 -21.80
N GLN A 684 -3.03 31.68 -22.03
CA GLN A 684 -4.30 31.07 -21.58
C GLN A 684 -4.39 31.02 -20.07
N LEU A 685 -3.28 30.67 -19.40
CA LEU A 685 -3.22 30.67 -17.93
C LEU A 685 -3.44 32.07 -17.35
N LEU A 686 -2.84 33.10 -17.95
CA LEU A 686 -3.02 34.48 -17.50
C LEU A 686 -4.50 34.91 -17.63
N LYS A 687 -5.15 34.62 -18.76
CA LYS A 687 -6.60 34.88 -18.92
C LYS A 687 -7.46 34.16 -17.90
N ALA A 688 -7.12 32.91 -17.56
CA ALA A 688 -7.83 32.16 -16.54
C ALA A 688 -7.63 32.77 -15.13
N ILE A 689 -6.41 33.22 -14.82
CA ILE A 689 -6.08 33.96 -13.59
C ILE A 689 -6.82 35.31 -13.54
N ASP A 690 -6.95 36.00 -14.68
CA ASP A 690 -7.67 37.28 -14.80
C ASP A 690 -9.19 37.10 -14.58
N GLY A 691 -9.74 35.93 -14.94
CA GLY A 691 -11.15 35.60 -14.70
C GLY A 691 -11.46 35.14 -13.28
N PHE A 692 -10.44 34.81 -12.47
CA PHE A 692 -10.63 34.33 -11.10
C PHE A 692 -11.38 35.32 -10.19
N PRO A 693 -11.04 36.63 -10.14
CA PRO A 693 -11.74 37.59 -9.28
C PRO A 693 -13.24 37.64 -9.50
N SER A 694 -13.68 37.65 -10.78
CA SER A 694 -15.09 37.63 -11.13
C SER A 694 -15.77 36.35 -10.63
N ASN A 695 -15.17 35.18 -10.91
CA ASN A 695 -15.72 33.88 -10.49
C ASN A 695 -15.75 33.71 -8.96
N PHE A 696 -14.72 34.19 -8.27
CA PHE A 696 -14.59 34.11 -6.82
C PHE A 696 -15.76 34.84 -6.13
N ILE A 697 -16.11 36.02 -6.65
CA ILE A 697 -17.23 36.84 -6.16
C ILE A 697 -18.58 36.27 -6.63
N SER A 698 -18.69 35.80 -7.87
CA SER A 698 -19.96 35.42 -8.49
C SER A 698 -20.44 33.99 -8.20
N ASN A 699 -19.57 33.10 -7.70
CA ASN A 699 -19.94 31.70 -7.43
C ASN A 699 -21.13 31.62 -6.45
N GLN A 700 -22.29 31.20 -7.00
CA GLN A 700 -23.56 31.05 -6.31
C GLN A 700 -23.58 29.74 -5.51
N HIS A 701 -23.85 29.81 -4.20
CA HIS A 701 -24.42 28.68 -3.45
C HIS A 701 -25.95 28.66 -3.66
N PRO A 702 -26.63 27.50 -3.48
CA PRO A 702 -27.95 27.25 -4.07
C PRO A 702 -28.99 28.32 -3.73
N LEU A 703 -29.76 28.72 -4.75
CA LEU A 703 -30.72 29.83 -4.79
C LEU A 703 -31.89 29.77 -3.78
N ASP A 704 -31.93 28.80 -2.86
CA ASP A 704 -33.15 28.47 -2.10
C ASP A 704 -33.22 29.04 -0.67
N SER A 705 -32.32 29.94 -0.26
CA SER A 705 -32.42 30.57 1.07
C SER A 705 -32.08 32.05 1.03
N SER A 706 -33.09 32.89 1.31
CA SER A 706 -33.04 34.36 1.30
C SER A 706 -32.21 35.00 2.43
N LEU A 707 -31.22 34.29 2.99
CA LEU A 707 -30.22 34.79 3.96
C LEU A 707 -29.07 33.78 4.02
N PHE A 708 -28.04 33.94 3.18
CA PHE A 708 -26.79 33.19 3.31
C PHE A 708 -25.96 33.80 4.44
N THR A 709 -25.55 32.97 5.40
CA THR A 709 -24.69 33.37 6.52
C THR A 709 -23.35 32.66 6.42
N TYR A 710 -22.26 33.38 6.69
CA TYR A 710 -20.90 32.83 6.74
C TYR A 710 -20.23 33.06 8.10
N ASP A 711 -19.22 32.23 8.39
CA ASP A 711 -18.45 32.21 9.63
C ASP A 711 -16.93 32.35 9.41
N ASP A 712 -16.16 32.16 10.48
CA ASP A 712 -14.70 32.26 10.48
C ASP A 712 -13.98 31.21 9.65
N GLU A 713 -14.50 29.98 9.57
CA GLU A 713 -13.87 28.89 8.81
C GLU A 713 -14.03 29.14 7.30
N GLU A 714 -15.20 29.62 6.89
CA GLU A 714 -15.44 30.04 5.51
C GLU A 714 -14.54 31.22 5.12
N LEU A 715 -14.35 32.18 6.02
CA LEU A 715 -13.46 33.31 5.80
C LEU A 715 -11.98 32.88 5.67
N GLU A 716 -11.53 31.94 6.49
CA GLU A 716 -10.17 31.38 6.41
C GLU A 716 -9.96 30.61 5.09
N ALA A 717 -10.97 29.86 4.65
CA ALA A 717 -10.94 29.15 3.36
C ALA A 717 -10.85 30.13 2.19
N TRP A 718 -11.73 31.14 2.14
CA TRP A 718 -11.71 32.21 1.13
C TRP A 718 -10.38 32.98 1.14
N GLY A 719 -9.87 33.32 2.33
CA GLY A 719 -8.57 33.98 2.49
C GLY A 719 -7.41 33.13 1.97
N SER A 720 -7.42 31.83 2.24
CA SER A 720 -6.40 30.90 1.76
C SER A 720 -6.44 30.76 0.23
N GLU A 721 -7.62 30.73 -0.37
CA GLU A 721 -7.80 30.69 -1.82
C GLU A 721 -7.30 31.97 -2.50
N ALA A 722 -7.73 33.13 -2.03
CA ALA A 722 -7.33 34.44 -2.57
C ALA A 722 -5.81 34.68 -2.44
N LYS A 723 -5.18 34.27 -1.32
CA LYS A 723 -3.72 34.35 -1.14
C LYS A 723 -2.95 33.48 -2.12
N ARG A 724 -3.46 32.29 -2.44
CA ARG A 724 -2.83 31.41 -3.45
C ARG A 724 -2.94 32.01 -4.84
N TRP A 725 -4.12 32.53 -5.20
CA TRP A 725 -4.33 33.22 -6.46
C TRP A 725 -3.37 34.43 -6.61
N ALA A 726 -3.32 35.33 -5.62
CA ALA A 726 -2.45 36.50 -5.65
C ALA A 726 -0.98 36.12 -5.86
N ARG A 727 -0.49 35.11 -5.13
CA ARG A 727 0.88 34.60 -5.29
C ARG A 727 1.14 34.09 -6.71
N VAL A 728 0.21 33.33 -7.30
CA VAL A 728 0.38 32.79 -8.66
C VAL A 728 0.30 33.91 -9.70
N LEU A 729 -0.59 34.88 -9.55
CA LEU A 729 -0.66 36.07 -10.42
C LEU A 729 0.72 36.76 -10.55
N PHE A 730 1.39 37.03 -9.43
CA PHE A 730 2.73 37.66 -9.42
C PHE A 730 3.88 36.76 -9.87
N LEU A 731 3.65 35.45 -9.99
CA LEU A 731 4.61 34.53 -10.64
C LEU A 731 4.41 34.50 -12.16
N VAL A 732 3.16 34.55 -12.63
CA VAL A 732 2.85 34.49 -14.07
C VAL A 732 3.08 35.82 -14.77
N ALA A 733 2.69 36.94 -14.15
CA ALA A 733 2.80 38.26 -14.74
C ALA A 733 4.26 38.63 -15.06
N GLU A 734 4.48 39.28 -16.21
CA GLU A 734 5.80 39.65 -16.73
C GLU A 734 5.86 41.13 -17.07
N GLY A 735 4.85 41.64 -17.77
CA GLY A 735 4.71 43.06 -18.11
C GLY A 735 3.70 43.79 -17.22
N ARG A 736 3.89 45.11 -17.12
CA ARG A 736 2.94 46.05 -16.47
C ARG A 736 1.52 46.00 -17.04
N GLU A 737 1.37 45.54 -18.27
CA GLU A 737 0.11 45.46 -19.02
C GLU A 737 -0.74 44.26 -18.55
N HIS A 738 -0.09 43.20 -18.02
CA HIS A 738 -0.78 42.01 -17.54
C HIS A 738 -1.61 42.28 -16.27
N PHE A 739 -1.36 43.38 -15.57
CA PHE A 739 -2.14 43.79 -14.41
C PHE A 739 -3.33 44.68 -14.76
N ASP A 740 -3.40 45.22 -15.98
CA ASP A 740 -4.47 46.17 -16.36
C ASP A 740 -5.89 45.55 -16.25
N PRO A 741 -6.14 44.26 -16.58
CA PRO A 741 -7.45 43.63 -16.35
C PRO A 741 -7.85 43.59 -14.87
N ILE A 742 -6.90 43.26 -13.99
CA ILE A 742 -7.12 43.20 -12.53
C ILE A 742 -7.36 44.61 -11.97
N LEU A 743 -6.56 45.59 -12.39
CA LEU A 743 -6.71 46.98 -11.97
C LEU A 743 -8.08 47.54 -12.41
N LYS A 744 -8.49 47.25 -13.65
CA LYS A 744 -9.80 47.63 -14.16
C LYS A 744 -10.94 46.96 -13.39
N PHE A 745 -10.81 45.67 -13.07
CA PHE A 745 -11.77 44.96 -12.23
C PHE A 745 -11.94 45.64 -10.85
N ILE A 746 -10.84 46.02 -10.21
CA ILE A 746 -10.89 46.70 -8.90
C ILE A 746 -11.58 48.07 -9.02
N GLN A 747 -11.32 48.82 -10.10
CA GLN A 747 -11.98 50.11 -10.35
C GLN A 747 -13.49 49.93 -10.59
N ASP A 748 -13.87 49.01 -11.48
CA ASP A 748 -15.26 48.80 -11.89
C ASP A 748 -16.10 48.27 -10.72
N GLN A 749 -15.57 47.31 -9.94
CA GLN A 749 -16.29 46.67 -8.83
C GLN A 749 -16.19 47.42 -7.50
N GLY A 750 -15.08 48.11 -7.24
CA GLY A 750 -14.87 48.80 -5.96
C GLY A 750 -15.93 49.87 -5.68
N ASP A 751 -16.31 50.61 -6.71
CA ASP A 751 -17.37 51.60 -6.65
C ASP A 751 -18.76 50.99 -6.45
N GLU A 752 -19.06 49.89 -7.14
CA GLU A 752 -20.36 49.22 -7.10
C GLU A 752 -20.61 48.56 -5.72
N VAL A 753 -19.61 47.81 -5.24
CA VAL A 753 -19.66 47.07 -3.97
C VAL A 753 -19.79 48.01 -2.77
N CYS A 754 -19.11 49.16 -2.80
CA CYS A 754 -19.12 50.08 -1.66
C CYS A 754 -20.33 51.03 -1.63
N LYS A 755 -21.03 51.26 -2.76
CA LYS A 755 -22.16 52.21 -2.87
C LYS A 755 -23.51 51.64 -2.44
N GLN A 756 -23.70 50.32 -2.46
CA GLN A 756 -24.99 49.69 -2.11
C GLN A 756 -24.80 48.62 -1.04
N LYS A 757 -25.25 48.89 0.20
CA LYS A 757 -25.50 47.84 1.19
C LYS A 757 -26.80 47.10 0.79
N ASN A 758 -26.73 46.31 -0.28
CA ASN A 758 -27.83 45.49 -0.78
C ASN A 758 -27.66 44.01 -0.37
N TYR A 759 -28.74 43.23 -0.52
CA TYR A 759 -29.00 41.86 -0.02
C TYR A 759 -27.93 40.75 -0.22
N SER A 760 -26.76 41.03 -0.77
CA SER A 760 -25.65 40.08 -1.01
C SER A 760 -24.38 40.46 -0.24
N GLU A 761 -24.45 40.48 1.10
CA GLU A 761 -23.38 40.90 2.02
C GLU A 761 -22.04 40.15 1.80
N TRP A 762 -22.09 38.89 1.35
CA TRP A 762 -20.89 38.09 1.07
C TRP A 762 -20.05 38.60 -0.12
N VAL A 763 -20.65 39.33 -1.07
CA VAL A 763 -19.94 39.88 -2.24
C VAL A 763 -18.90 40.90 -1.81
N ALA A 764 -19.29 41.79 -0.89
CA ALA A 764 -18.39 42.81 -0.35
C ALA A 764 -17.24 42.18 0.43
N VAL A 765 -17.53 41.19 1.29
CA VAL A 765 -16.51 40.50 2.07
C VAL A 765 -15.52 39.75 1.18
N LYS A 766 -15.98 39.00 0.17
CA LYS A 766 -15.09 38.34 -0.79
C LYS A 766 -14.23 39.33 -1.57
N PHE A 767 -14.82 40.46 -2.01
CA PHE A 767 -14.05 41.53 -2.65
C PHE A 767 -12.94 42.06 -1.72
N PHE A 768 -13.25 42.35 -0.46
CA PHE A 768 -12.27 42.83 0.52
C PHE A 768 -11.17 41.81 0.86
N ILE A 769 -11.50 40.51 0.91
CA ILE A 769 -10.50 39.43 1.05
C ILE A 769 -9.55 39.42 -0.14
N LEU A 770 -10.08 39.59 -1.36
CA LEU A 770 -9.28 39.62 -2.58
C LEU A 770 -8.32 40.81 -2.59
N ILE A 771 -8.80 42.02 -2.25
CA ILE A 771 -7.98 43.22 -2.12
C ILE A 771 -6.90 43.05 -1.04
N SER A 772 -7.29 42.61 0.16
CA SER A 772 -6.34 42.37 1.25
C SER A 772 -5.26 41.38 0.85
N SER A 773 -5.62 40.29 0.18
CA SER A 773 -4.66 39.28 -0.28
C SER A 773 -3.69 39.82 -1.33
N LEU A 774 -4.13 40.70 -2.23
CA LEU A 774 -3.27 41.38 -3.19
C LEU A 774 -2.29 42.33 -2.50
N VAL A 775 -2.78 43.16 -1.57
CA VAL A 775 -1.96 44.12 -0.83
C VAL A 775 -0.92 43.41 0.04
N GLU A 776 -1.31 42.33 0.72
CA GLU A 776 -0.38 41.49 1.48
C GLU A 776 0.73 40.92 0.59
N GLU A 777 0.40 40.40 -0.59
CA GLU A 777 1.39 39.83 -1.51
C GLU A 777 2.31 40.92 -2.10
N LEU A 778 1.77 42.10 -2.43
CA LEU A 778 2.54 43.28 -2.86
C LEU A 778 3.55 43.71 -1.80
N GLN A 779 3.15 43.74 -0.53
CA GLN A 779 4.03 44.09 0.58
C GLN A 779 5.15 43.05 0.74
N VAL A 780 4.83 41.75 0.69
CA VAL A 780 5.84 40.67 0.74
C VAL A 780 6.84 40.82 -0.40
N ILE A 781 6.37 41.12 -1.61
CA ILE A 781 7.23 41.36 -2.77
C ILE A 781 8.16 42.56 -2.53
N GLN A 782 7.63 43.67 -2.01
CA GLN A 782 8.41 44.87 -1.70
C GLN A 782 9.52 44.58 -0.67
N GLU A 783 9.19 43.90 0.43
CA GLU A 783 10.11 43.52 1.51
C GLU A 783 11.22 42.57 1.02
N ARG A 784 10.85 41.50 0.28
CA ARG A 784 11.80 40.52 -0.25
C ARG A 784 12.75 41.14 -1.28
N THR A 785 12.23 42.02 -2.12
CA THR A 785 13.03 42.76 -3.09
C THR A 785 14.02 43.68 -2.38
N ALA A 786 13.61 44.36 -1.30
CA ALA A 786 14.50 45.19 -0.48
C ALA A 786 15.63 44.37 0.16
N ILE A 787 15.33 43.20 0.73
CA ILE A 787 16.33 42.30 1.32
C ILE A 787 17.32 41.82 0.25
N CYS A 788 16.82 41.35 -0.89
CA CYS A 788 17.66 40.89 -2.01
C CYS A 788 18.60 42.00 -2.51
N ARG A 789 18.14 43.27 -2.51
CA ARG A 789 18.97 44.44 -2.84
C ARG A 789 20.14 44.62 -1.86
N VAL A 790 19.91 44.45 -0.55
CA VAL A 790 20.96 44.58 0.47
C VAL A 790 21.99 43.46 0.32
N THR A 791 21.54 42.22 0.15
CA THR A 791 22.44 41.06 -0.01
C THR A 791 23.25 41.15 -1.31
N LYS A 792 22.63 41.52 -2.44
CA LYS A 792 23.34 41.72 -3.72
C LYS A 792 24.28 42.95 -3.70
N LYS A 793 24.04 43.95 -2.85
CA LYS A 793 24.99 45.07 -2.66
C LYS A 793 26.22 44.64 -1.87
N MET A 794 26.10 43.72 -0.91
CA MET A 794 27.25 43.13 -0.21
C MET A 794 28.06 42.17 -1.09
N ASP A 795 27.40 41.34 -1.92
CA ASP A 795 28.09 40.39 -2.83
C ASP A 795 28.68 41.05 -4.11
N ARG A 796 28.36 42.32 -4.38
CA ARG A 796 28.88 43.06 -5.55
C ARG A 796 30.37 43.41 -5.47
N GLU A 797 31.04 43.10 -4.36
CA GLU A 797 32.50 43.12 -4.30
C GLU A 797 33.16 41.86 -4.88
N LEU A 798 32.43 40.78 -5.24
CA LEU A 798 33.08 39.55 -5.71
C LEU A 798 32.64 38.89 -7.03
N VAL A 799 31.41 38.99 -7.56
CA VAL A 799 31.09 38.29 -8.83
C VAL A 799 30.09 39.02 -9.72
N ARG A 800 30.53 39.32 -10.95
CA ARG A 800 29.80 40.02 -12.01
C ARG A 800 29.31 39.05 -13.08
N SER A 801 28.39 38.13 -12.76
CA SER A 801 27.69 37.33 -13.79
C SER A 801 26.48 36.55 -13.23
N LEU A 802 25.27 37.05 -13.44
CA LEU A 802 24.15 36.28 -13.98
C LEU A 802 23.02 37.26 -14.33
N VAL A 803 22.63 37.25 -15.60
CA VAL A 803 21.64 38.12 -16.22
C VAL A 803 20.25 37.67 -15.78
N ASP A 804 19.58 38.53 -15.02
CA ASP A 804 18.13 38.79 -15.07
C ASP A 804 17.90 40.14 -14.38
N ASN A 805 17.85 41.18 -15.20
CA ASN A 805 17.46 42.54 -14.82
C ASN A 805 16.11 42.81 -15.48
N PRO A 806 14.96 42.67 -14.79
CA PRO A 806 13.86 43.59 -15.00
C PRO A 806 14.24 44.92 -14.35
N SER A 807 13.94 46.02 -15.05
CA SER A 807 14.41 47.33 -14.67
C SER A 807 13.77 47.76 -13.34
N PHE A 808 14.56 48.25 -12.39
CA PHE A 808 14.11 48.76 -11.08
C PHE A 808 12.97 49.81 -11.18
N THR A 809 12.80 50.40 -12.35
CA THR A 809 11.74 51.33 -12.74
C THR A 809 10.38 50.67 -12.95
N GLU A 810 10.30 49.43 -13.42
CA GLU A 810 9.01 48.78 -13.74
C GLU A 810 8.24 48.34 -12.49
N GLU A 811 8.92 47.83 -11.46
CA GLU A 811 8.29 47.42 -10.18
C GLU A 811 7.67 48.62 -9.43
N SER A 812 8.38 49.76 -9.37
CA SER A 812 7.83 50.95 -8.70
C SER A 812 6.63 51.52 -9.44
N ILE A 813 6.60 51.41 -10.78
CA ILE A 813 5.46 51.82 -11.61
C ILE A 813 4.25 50.91 -11.35
N ILE A 814 4.46 49.60 -11.17
CA ILE A 814 3.37 48.67 -10.83
C ILE A 814 2.81 48.98 -9.44
N PHE A 815 3.67 49.19 -8.43
CA PHE A 815 3.21 49.56 -7.09
C PHE A 815 2.43 50.88 -7.09
N ASP A 816 2.88 51.87 -7.85
CA ASP A 816 2.21 53.16 -8.02
C ASP A 816 0.83 53.04 -8.69
N LYS A 817 0.70 52.20 -9.73
CA LYS A 817 -0.58 51.90 -10.37
C LYS A 817 -1.59 51.28 -9.38
N PHE A 818 -1.16 50.27 -8.62
CA PHE A 818 -2.01 49.66 -7.59
C PHE A 818 -2.39 50.68 -6.52
N ALA A 819 -1.44 51.49 -6.04
CA ALA A 819 -1.73 52.55 -5.08
C ALA A 819 -2.74 53.57 -5.62
N ALA A 820 -2.66 53.94 -6.90
CA ALA A 820 -3.60 54.88 -7.53
C ALA A 820 -5.03 54.32 -7.61
N VAL A 821 -5.18 53.05 -7.99
CA VAL A 821 -6.50 52.38 -8.05
C VAL A 821 -7.08 52.15 -6.65
N LEU A 822 -6.26 51.71 -5.70
CA LEU A 822 -6.71 51.52 -4.32
C LEU A 822 -7.08 52.84 -3.64
N PHE A 823 -6.37 53.92 -3.97
CA PHE A 823 -6.68 55.26 -3.47
C PHE A 823 -7.99 55.81 -4.03
N SER A 824 -8.40 55.41 -5.25
CA SER A 824 -9.59 55.97 -5.89
C SER A 824 -10.91 55.54 -5.28
N PHE A 825 -10.97 54.40 -4.56
CA PHE A 825 -12.19 53.96 -3.86
C PHE A 825 -12.05 53.98 -2.32
N LEU A 826 -10.98 54.60 -1.79
CA LEU A 826 -10.70 54.61 -0.35
C LEU A 826 -11.80 55.33 0.45
N GLU A 827 -12.43 56.37 -0.09
CA GLU A 827 -13.54 57.08 0.57
C GLU A 827 -14.80 56.22 0.65
N GLU A 828 -15.09 55.48 -0.40
CA GLU A 828 -16.20 54.54 -0.48
C GLU A 828 -15.98 53.40 0.53
N LEU A 829 -14.76 52.89 0.67
CA LEU A 829 -14.39 51.90 1.68
C LEU A 829 -14.56 52.44 3.11
N VAL A 830 -14.17 53.69 3.37
CA VAL A 830 -14.41 54.36 4.67
C VAL A 830 -15.91 54.49 4.95
N SER A 831 -16.72 54.80 3.92
CA SER A 831 -18.17 54.93 4.03
C SER A 831 -18.83 53.59 4.35
N PHE A 832 -18.41 52.52 3.66
CA PHE A 832 -18.83 51.15 3.96
C PHE A 832 -18.42 50.72 5.38
N ALA A 833 -17.16 50.96 5.77
CA ALA A 833 -16.67 50.64 7.11
C ALA A 833 -17.46 51.33 8.22
N LYS A 834 -17.86 52.59 8.03
CA LYS A 834 -18.75 53.32 8.97
C LYS A 834 -20.11 52.61 9.12
N LEU A 835 -20.68 52.13 8.03
CA LEU A 835 -21.97 51.43 8.01
C LEU A 835 -21.88 50.02 8.60
N SER A 836 -20.82 49.25 8.34
CA SER A 836 -20.64 47.92 8.91
C SER A 836 -20.28 47.99 10.40
N CYS A 837 -19.40 48.91 10.80
CA CYS A 837 -19.00 49.06 12.20
C CYS A 837 -20.04 49.72 13.10
N SER A 838 -21.12 50.31 12.55
CA SER A 838 -22.21 50.81 13.39
C SER A 838 -22.84 49.69 14.22
N PHE A 839 -22.77 48.45 13.73
CA PHE A 839 -23.23 47.25 14.42
C PHE A 839 -22.60 47.06 15.81
N PHE A 840 -21.29 47.33 15.96
CA PHE A 840 -20.60 47.22 17.26
C PHE A 840 -21.20 48.14 18.34
N TRP A 841 -21.89 49.21 17.93
CA TRP A 841 -22.41 50.25 18.83
C TRP A 841 -23.94 50.32 18.85
N SER A 842 -24.62 49.59 17.97
CA SER A 842 -26.07 49.60 17.89
C SER A 842 -26.61 48.73 19.03
N GLY A 843 -27.28 49.34 20.02
CA GLY A 843 -27.89 48.65 21.16
C GLY A 843 -29.14 47.81 20.79
N VAL A 844 -29.12 47.17 19.62
CA VAL A 844 -30.25 46.45 19.00
C VAL A 844 -30.46 45.06 19.60
N ILE A 845 -29.59 44.61 20.50
CA ILE A 845 -29.64 43.27 21.10
C ILE A 845 -30.38 43.36 22.43
N THR A 846 -31.71 43.42 22.38
CA THR A 846 -32.56 43.58 23.57
C THR A 846 -33.03 42.27 24.20
N GLU A 847 -32.72 41.11 23.62
CA GLU A 847 -33.08 39.79 24.18
C GLU A 847 -31.87 38.84 24.17
N ASP A 848 -31.62 38.17 25.31
CA ASP A 848 -30.63 37.08 25.43
C ASP A 848 -30.98 35.97 24.43
N MET A 849 -30.36 36.00 23.25
CA MET A 849 -30.51 34.94 22.27
C MET A 849 -29.87 33.66 22.80
N MET A 850 -30.53 32.50 22.60
CA MET A 850 -29.94 31.21 22.96
C MET A 850 -28.64 30.98 22.18
N LEU A 851 -27.51 31.17 22.85
CA LEU A 851 -26.19 30.97 22.27
C LEU A 851 -25.85 29.48 22.12
N PRO A 852 -25.11 29.08 21.07
CA PRO A 852 -24.69 27.69 20.90
C PRO A 852 -23.93 27.17 22.13
N SER A 853 -24.31 25.99 22.63
CA SER A 853 -23.73 25.38 23.84
C SER A 853 -22.31 24.83 23.64
N SER A 854 -21.84 24.70 22.41
CA SER A 854 -20.54 24.13 22.04
C SER A 854 -19.76 25.09 21.13
N ILE A 855 -18.47 25.27 21.44
CA ILE A 855 -17.48 25.85 20.52
C ILE A 855 -17.05 24.70 19.60
N ARG A 856 -17.38 24.74 18.31
CA ARG A 856 -16.69 23.91 17.32
C ARG A 856 -15.31 24.53 17.07
N GLY A 857 -14.26 23.72 17.15
CA GLY A 857 -12.88 24.18 16.96
C GLY A 857 -11.84 23.18 17.43
N LYS A 858 -10.67 23.17 16.78
CA LYS A 858 -9.52 22.34 17.17
C LYS A 858 -8.91 22.88 18.48
N LEU A 859 -8.56 22.00 19.41
CA LEU A 859 -7.76 22.35 20.60
C LEU A 859 -6.47 23.06 20.14
N GLY A 860 -6.31 24.34 20.49
CA GLY A 860 -5.13 25.14 20.16
C GLY A 860 -5.19 25.96 18.86
N GLY A 861 -6.34 26.02 18.17
CA GLY A 861 -6.59 26.95 17.04
C GLY A 861 -7.55 28.09 17.43
N PRO A 862 -7.75 29.12 16.57
CA PRO A 862 -8.74 30.16 16.82
C PRO A 862 -10.14 29.52 16.95
N SER A 863 -10.71 29.57 18.14
CA SER A 863 -12.07 29.04 18.39
C SER A 863 -13.14 29.89 17.71
N GLN A 864 -14.11 29.26 17.04
CA GLN A 864 -15.29 29.94 16.47
C GLN A 864 -16.01 30.79 17.52
N ARG A 865 -16.54 31.95 17.08
CA ARG A 865 -17.33 32.85 17.93
C ARG A 865 -18.62 32.19 18.37
N ARG A 866 -19.00 32.34 19.65
CA ARG A 866 -20.30 31.86 20.17
C ARG A 866 -21.40 32.88 19.88
N LEU A 867 -21.70 33.09 18.60
CA LEU A 867 -22.75 34.00 18.11
C LEU A 867 -23.74 33.22 17.23
N SER A 868 -24.95 33.74 17.04
CA SER A 868 -25.85 33.23 16.00
C SER A 868 -25.22 33.46 14.62
N SER A 869 -25.62 32.68 13.61
CA SER A 869 -25.03 32.78 12.28
C SER A 869 -25.15 34.18 11.66
N SER A 870 -26.30 34.85 11.83
CA SER A 870 -26.51 36.23 11.35
C SER A 870 -25.63 37.28 12.06
N LEU A 871 -25.46 37.16 13.38
CA LEU A 871 -24.57 38.03 14.15
C LEU A 871 -23.10 37.78 13.81
N CYS A 872 -22.72 36.51 13.61
CA CYS A 872 -21.38 36.12 13.20
C CYS A 872 -21.02 36.74 11.85
N THR A 873 -21.89 36.62 10.85
CA THR A 873 -21.76 37.23 9.52
C THR A 873 -21.53 38.74 9.60
N SER A 874 -22.36 39.46 10.38
CA SER A 874 -22.23 40.91 10.57
C SER A 874 -20.91 41.32 11.26
N VAL A 875 -20.50 40.55 12.27
CA VAL A 875 -19.23 40.78 12.98
C VAL A 875 -18.04 40.57 12.06
N VAL A 876 -18.01 39.46 11.34
CA VAL A 876 -16.91 39.10 10.44
C VAL A 876 -16.82 40.07 9.27
N GLU A 877 -17.95 40.57 8.75
CA GLU A 877 -17.99 41.65 7.77
C GLU A 877 -17.28 42.90 8.31
N ALA A 878 -17.67 43.36 9.50
CA ALA A 878 -17.11 44.57 10.10
C ALA A 878 -15.59 44.45 10.37
N ILE A 879 -15.13 43.29 10.85
CA ILE A 879 -13.70 43.02 11.06
C ILE A 879 -12.96 43.03 9.71
N THR A 880 -13.48 42.33 8.71
CA THR A 880 -12.85 42.22 7.40
C THR A 880 -12.74 43.58 6.72
N CYS A 881 -13.78 44.40 6.81
CA CYS A 881 -13.79 45.75 6.26
C CYS A 881 -12.75 46.65 6.93
N ILE A 882 -12.71 46.69 8.27
CA ILE A 882 -11.73 47.49 9.02
C ILE A 882 -10.30 47.05 8.73
N LYS A 883 -10.05 45.75 8.72
CA LYS A 883 -8.74 45.19 8.38
C LYS A 883 -8.31 45.57 6.96
N THR A 884 -9.22 45.47 5.99
CA THR A 884 -8.96 45.85 4.60
C THR A 884 -8.69 47.34 4.47
N LEU A 885 -9.47 48.18 5.16
CA LEU A 885 -9.27 49.63 5.19
C LEU A 885 -7.89 50.00 5.75
N ALA A 886 -7.47 49.38 6.86
CA ALA A 886 -6.17 49.60 7.45
C ALA A 886 -5.02 49.19 6.51
N TYR A 887 -5.13 48.03 5.85
CA TYR A 887 -4.14 47.58 4.87
C TYR A 887 -4.06 48.47 3.64
N VAL A 888 -5.20 48.82 3.05
CA VAL A 888 -5.24 49.68 1.86
C VAL A 888 -4.69 51.06 2.19
N MET A 889 -5.08 51.65 3.33
CA MET A 889 -4.56 52.94 3.77
C MET A 889 -3.04 52.88 3.96
N ARG A 890 -2.52 51.86 4.67
CA ARG A 890 -1.08 51.65 4.86
C ARG A 890 -0.33 51.59 3.53
N TRP A 891 -0.87 50.87 2.54
CA TRP A 891 -0.26 50.77 1.23
C TRP A 891 -0.30 52.11 0.49
N CYS A 892 -1.45 52.77 0.43
CA CYS A 892 -1.61 54.06 -0.25
C CYS A 892 -0.69 55.14 0.33
N GLU A 893 -0.54 55.22 1.65
CA GLU A 893 0.26 56.25 2.31
C GLU A 893 1.76 56.19 1.97
N GLN A 894 2.27 55.03 1.55
CA GLN A 894 3.65 54.88 1.09
C GLN A 894 3.92 55.56 -0.27
N PHE A 895 2.90 55.74 -1.11
CA PHE A 895 3.04 56.21 -2.50
C PHE A 895 2.25 57.49 -2.80
N ARG A 896 1.26 57.83 -1.97
CA ARG A 896 0.35 58.96 -2.11
C ARG A 896 0.07 59.56 -0.74
N THR A 897 0.30 60.86 -0.57
CA THR A 897 -0.13 61.61 0.62
C THR A 897 -1.23 62.59 0.18
N GLY A 898 -2.40 62.55 0.85
CA GLY A 898 -3.53 63.39 0.47
C GLY A 898 -4.60 63.56 1.54
N VAL A 899 -5.65 64.33 1.24
CA VAL A 899 -6.79 64.58 2.16
C VAL A 899 -7.56 63.29 2.48
N LEU A 900 -7.64 62.36 1.52
CA LEU A 900 -8.37 61.10 1.67
C LEU A 900 -7.69 60.14 2.65
N THR A 901 -6.36 60.02 2.62
CA THR A 901 -5.59 59.22 3.60
C THR A 901 -5.77 59.77 5.02
N ASN A 902 -5.78 61.10 5.17
CA ASN A 902 -6.06 61.75 6.46
C ASN A 902 -7.49 61.43 6.96
N SER A 903 -8.48 61.33 6.07
CA SER A 903 -9.86 60.99 6.42
C SER A 903 -10.02 59.53 6.89
N ALA A 904 -9.35 58.58 6.22
CA ALA A 904 -9.33 57.17 6.59
C ALA A 904 -8.60 56.97 7.92
N GLN A 905 -7.44 57.60 8.09
CA GLN A 905 -6.67 57.58 9.33
C GLN A 905 -7.47 58.17 10.51
N THR A 906 -8.16 59.29 10.29
CA THR A 906 -9.05 59.89 11.30
C THR A 906 -10.17 58.95 11.70
N PHE A 907 -10.78 58.25 10.74
CA PHE A 907 -11.84 57.28 11.03
C PHE A 907 -11.32 56.09 11.83
N LEU A 908 -10.20 55.49 11.44
CA LEU A 908 -9.59 54.36 12.16
C LEU A 908 -9.22 54.74 13.60
N TRP A 909 -8.66 55.93 13.83
CA TRP A 909 -8.40 56.40 15.20
C TRP A 909 -9.67 56.64 16.01
N LYS A 910 -10.71 57.22 15.40
CA LYS A 910 -12.02 57.35 16.06
C LYS A 910 -12.62 55.98 16.39
N PHE A 911 -12.49 54.99 15.51
CA PHE A 911 -12.92 53.62 15.76
C PHE A 911 -12.18 53.04 16.97
N CYS A 912 -10.84 53.03 16.95
CA CYS A 912 -10.01 52.53 18.05
C CYS A 912 -10.35 53.18 19.39
N TRP A 913 -10.52 54.51 19.40
CA TRP A 913 -10.86 55.24 20.63
C TRP A 913 -12.26 54.90 21.12
N LYS A 914 -13.23 54.83 20.19
CA LYS A 914 -14.61 54.46 20.50
C LYS A 914 -14.65 53.07 21.15
N THR A 915 -13.90 52.10 20.61
CA THR A 915 -13.78 50.75 21.16
C THR A 915 -13.35 50.74 22.62
N ILE A 916 -12.34 51.52 22.99
CA ILE A 916 -11.84 51.57 24.38
C ILE A 916 -12.77 52.37 25.31
N THR A 917 -13.48 53.38 24.79
CA THR A 917 -14.45 54.15 25.59
C THR A 917 -15.81 53.47 25.74
N THR A 918 -16.01 52.31 25.11
CA THR A 918 -17.28 51.59 25.17
C THR A 918 -17.49 50.99 26.56
N PRO A 919 -18.68 51.14 27.17
CA PRO A 919 -18.95 50.59 28.50
C PRO A 919 -18.84 49.06 28.53
N ALA A 920 -18.61 48.51 29.73
CA ALA A 920 -18.48 47.07 29.93
C ALA A 920 -19.74 46.29 29.47
N PRO A 921 -19.57 45.11 28.84
CA PRO A 921 -20.68 44.30 28.33
C PRO A 921 -21.54 43.76 29.47
N LYS A 922 -22.85 43.66 29.22
CA LYS A 922 -23.87 43.21 30.19
C LYS A 922 -24.39 41.80 29.92
N SER A 923 -24.14 41.26 28.73
CA SER A 923 -24.53 39.90 28.32
C SER A 923 -23.36 39.15 27.65
N GLU A 924 -23.51 37.84 27.49
CA GLU A 924 -22.50 37.02 26.77
C GLU A 924 -22.39 37.44 25.29
N VAL A 925 -23.51 37.79 24.65
CA VAL A 925 -23.54 38.28 23.25
C VAL A 925 -22.79 39.61 23.13
N GLU A 926 -23.05 40.55 24.04
CA GLU A 926 -22.33 41.83 24.08
C GLU A 926 -20.84 41.63 24.34
N ALA A 927 -20.46 40.66 25.17
CA ALA A 927 -19.06 40.34 25.43
C ALA A 927 -18.34 39.78 24.19
N GLU A 928 -18.97 38.89 23.42
CA GLU A 928 -18.41 38.38 22.15
C GLU A 928 -18.29 39.48 21.08
N ILE A 929 -19.27 40.39 20.99
CA ILE A 929 -19.20 41.55 20.06
C ILE A 929 -18.11 42.53 20.50
N CYS A 930 -17.96 42.75 21.81
CA CYS A 930 -16.90 43.58 22.37
C CYS A 930 -15.51 42.99 22.06
N LEU A 931 -15.32 41.67 22.23
CA LEU A 931 -14.08 40.99 21.83
C LEU A 931 -13.78 41.14 20.34
N ALA A 932 -14.78 40.97 19.48
CA ALA A 932 -14.64 41.18 18.05
C ALA A 932 -14.22 42.62 17.69
N SER A 933 -14.74 43.61 18.41
CA SER A 933 -14.33 45.01 18.22
C SER A 933 -12.86 45.25 18.65
N TYR A 934 -12.39 44.58 19.70
CA TYR A 934 -10.98 44.60 20.10
C TYR A 934 -10.07 43.91 19.09
N GLU A 935 -10.52 42.82 18.47
CA GLU A 935 -9.79 42.14 17.39
C GLU A 935 -9.63 43.05 16.16
N ALA A 936 -10.72 43.69 15.71
CA ALA A 936 -10.66 44.68 14.63
C ALA A 936 -9.71 45.84 14.98
N CYS A 937 -9.73 46.29 16.23
CA CYS A 937 -8.83 47.32 16.75
C CYS A 937 -7.37 46.85 16.72
N ALA A 938 -7.08 45.60 17.10
CA ALA A 938 -5.73 45.03 17.05
C ALA A 938 -5.15 44.98 15.63
N TYR A 939 -5.95 44.56 14.63
CA TYR A 939 -5.54 44.63 13.23
C TYR A 939 -5.24 46.07 12.80
N THR A 940 -6.11 47.02 13.17
CA THR A 940 -5.96 48.43 12.85
C THR A 940 -4.68 49.04 13.45
N LEU A 941 -4.42 48.77 14.73
CA LEU A 941 -3.25 49.26 15.45
C LEU A 941 -1.94 48.71 14.88
N LYS A 942 -1.94 47.44 14.45
CA LYS A 942 -0.79 46.81 13.79
C LYS A 942 -0.38 47.61 12.55
N ASP A 943 -1.33 48.02 11.71
CA ASP A 943 -1.03 48.71 10.45
C ASP A 943 -0.84 50.21 10.61
N LEU A 944 -1.58 50.87 11.51
CA LEU A 944 -1.30 52.25 11.93
C LEU A 944 0.13 52.39 12.47
N GLY A 945 0.63 51.36 13.16
CA GLY A 945 2.02 51.19 13.61
C GLY A 945 3.08 51.55 12.57
N PHE A 946 2.84 51.23 11.29
CA PHE A 946 3.77 51.46 10.20
C PHE A 946 3.59 52.79 9.47
N VAL A 947 2.48 53.46 9.75
CA VAL A 947 2.07 54.73 9.14
C VAL A 947 2.49 55.94 10.01
N PHE A 948 2.99 55.69 11.23
CA PHE A 948 3.32 56.75 12.18
C PHE A 948 4.44 57.68 11.70
N SER A 949 4.04 58.94 11.44
CA SER A 949 4.87 60.13 11.60
C SER A 949 4.58 60.76 12.97
N PRO A 950 5.54 61.43 13.64
CA PRO A 950 5.28 62.23 14.84
C PRO A 950 4.15 63.26 14.67
N LEU A 951 3.88 63.68 13.43
CA LEU A 951 2.80 64.61 13.05
C LEU A 951 1.39 63.98 13.11
N SER A 952 1.27 62.65 13.10
CA SER A 952 -0.01 61.94 13.18
C SER A 952 -0.60 61.90 14.60
N LEU A 953 0.19 62.26 15.63
CA LEU A 953 -0.29 62.39 17.02
C LEU A 953 -1.20 63.62 17.21
N ASP A 954 -1.11 64.65 16.37
CA ASP A 954 -1.98 65.83 16.44
C ASP A 954 -3.45 65.50 16.06
N LEU A 955 -3.65 64.44 15.27
CA LEU A 955 -4.98 63.89 14.99
C LEU A 955 -5.54 63.12 16.19
N VAL A 956 -4.68 62.51 17.02
CA VAL A 956 -5.06 61.81 18.26
C VAL A 956 -5.54 62.80 19.33
N THR A 957 -4.94 63.99 19.40
CA THR A 957 -5.29 65.04 20.37
C THR A 957 -6.53 65.83 19.98
N SER A 958 -6.81 66.04 18.68
CA SER A 958 -7.97 66.82 18.21
C SER A 958 -9.32 66.08 18.29
N THR A 959 -9.32 64.74 18.33
CA THR A 959 -10.57 63.94 18.31
C THR A 959 -11.25 63.73 19.66
N ASN A 960 -10.63 64.02 20.81
CA ASN A 960 -11.21 63.72 22.11
C ASN A 960 -11.22 64.92 23.07
N LYS A 961 -12.42 65.43 23.35
CA LYS A 961 -12.70 66.35 24.47
C LYS A 961 -13.06 65.62 25.77
N SER A 962 -13.06 64.28 25.78
CA SER A 962 -13.65 63.45 26.85
C SER A 962 -12.65 62.79 27.80
N PHE A 963 -11.35 62.86 27.53
CA PHE A 963 -10.32 62.43 28.49
C PHE A 963 -9.79 63.64 29.25
N PRO A 964 -9.76 63.63 30.60
CA PRO A 964 -9.23 64.75 31.37
C PRO A 964 -7.75 64.91 31.05
N SER A 965 -7.37 66.08 30.56
CA SER A 965 -5.99 66.48 30.25
C SER A 965 -5.14 66.72 31.51
N GLU A 966 -5.47 66.08 32.62
CA GLU A 966 -4.82 66.26 33.92
C GLU A 966 -4.27 64.94 34.40
N THR A 967 -3.15 64.49 33.84
CA THR A 967 -2.16 63.72 34.59
C THR A 967 -0.77 63.94 33.99
N ASP A 968 0.17 64.29 34.86
CA ASP A 968 1.57 64.58 34.58
C ASP A 968 2.21 63.63 33.54
N GLY A 969 2.72 64.21 32.45
CA GLY A 969 3.84 63.67 31.67
C GLY A 969 3.70 62.32 30.98
N LYS A 970 2.54 61.63 31.02
CA LYS A 970 2.34 60.35 30.34
C LYS A 970 1.88 60.55 28.90
N SER A 971 2.45 59.78 27.97
CA SER A 971 2.05 59.85 26.56
C SER A 971 0.60 59.34 26.41
N MET A 972 -0.21 60.01 25.59
CA MET A 972 -1.62 59.61 25.34
C MET A 972 -1.74 58.17 24.80
N LEU A 973 -0.69 57.67 24.13
CA LEU A 973 -0.60 56.29 23.67
C LEU A 973 -0.45 55.31 24.84
N ASP A 974 0.30 55.65 25.89
CA ASP A 974 0.43 54.80 27.08
C ASP A 974 -0.91 54.66 27.81
N VAL A 975 -1.69 55.74 27.86
CA VAL A 975 -3.05 55.75 28.43
C VAL A 975 -3.99 54.88 27.60
N PHE A 976 -3.93 55.01 26.27
CA PHE A 976 -4.71 54.19 25.34
C PHE A 976 -4.37 52.70 25.49
N VAL A 977 -3.09 52.32 25.44
CA VAL A 977 -2.66 50.91 25.57
C VAL A 977 -3.05 50.35 26.95
N SER A 978 -2.86 51.11 28.02
CA SER A 978 -3.27 50.70 29.36
C SER A 978 -4.77 50.44 29.45
N ALA A 979 -5.59 51.32 28.86
CA ALA A 979 -7.03 51.15 28.82
C ALA A 979 -7.47 49.99 27.90
N PHE A 980 -6.78 49.78 26.77
CA PHE A 980 -7.02 48.66 25.85
C PHE A 980 -6.85 47.31 26.56
N VAL A 981 -5.70 47.12 27.22
CA VAL A 981 -5.39 45.88 27.96
C VAL A 981 -6.33 45.71 29.15
N TYR A 982 -6.55 46.78 29.92
CA TYR A 982 -7.46 46.74 31.07
C TYR A 982 -8.89 46.34 30.68
N ASN A 983 -9.40 46.85 29.55
CA ASN A 983 -10.74 46.53 29.11
C ASN A 983 -10.87 45.10 28.59
N ILE A 984 -9.85 44.57 27.88
CA ILE A 984 -9.84 43.15 27.48
C ILE A 984 -9.86 42.26 28.73
N ASP A 985 -9.07 42.61 29.74
CA ASP A 985 -8.99 41.85 31.00
C ASP A 985 -10.33 41.88 31.74
N ASN A 986 -10.98 43.05 31.80
CA ASN A 986 -12.32 43.16 32.37
C ASN A 986 -13.37 42.31 31.63
N VAL A 987 -13.27 42.15 30.31
CA VAL A 987 -14.20 41.30 29.55
C VAL A 987 -13.95 39.82 29.84
N ILE A 988 -12.69 39.40 29.98
CA ILE A 988 -12.31 38.02 30.30
C ILE A 988 -12.67 37.68 31.76
N ASP A 989 -12.38 38.58 32.70
CA ASP A 989 -12.56 38.37 34.13
C ASP A 989 -13.99 38.67 34.62
N GLY A 990 -14.73 39.53 33.91
CA GLY A 990 -16.06 40.03 34.29
C GLY A 990 -17.19 39.01 34.30
N GLY A 991 -16.89 37.73 34.01
CA GLY A 991 -17.82 36.62 34.21
C GLY A 991 -18.92 36.46 33.14
N GLN A 992 -19.01 37.38 32.18
CA GLN A 992 -20.05 37.39 31.14
C GLN A 992 -19.84 36.35 30.04
N LEU A 993 -18.61 35.91 29.81
CA LEU A 993 -18.28 34.84 28.86
C LEU A 993 -18.34 33.46 29.55
N ALA A 994 -18.81 32.43 28.83
CA ALA A 994 -18.79 31.09 29.37
C ALA A 994 -17.37 30.62 29.69
N ARG A 995 -17.29 29.73 30.68
CA ARG A 995 -16.03 29.20 31.23
C ARG A 995 -15.12 28.57 30.16
N THR A 996 -15.70 27.87 29.20
CA THR A 996 -14.97 27.23 28.10
C THR A 996 -14.33 28.25 27.16
N ARG A 997 -15.05 29.32 26.82
CA ARG A 997 -14.54 30.42 25.99
C ARG A 997 -13.43 31.20 26.69
N ARG A 998 -13.60 31.51 27.97
CA ARG A 998 -12.56 32.16 28.80
C ARG A 998 -11.27 31.34 28.86
N ALA A 999 -11.37 30.02 28.98
CA ALA A 999 -10.19 29.15 29.01
C ALA A 999 -9.40 29.19 27.68
N VAL A 1000 -10.07 29.27 26.53
CA VAL A 1000 -9.40 29.40 25.23
C VAL A 1000 -8.71 30.76 25.09
N LEU A 1001 -9.39 31.83 25.49
CA LEU A 1001 -8.83 33.19 25.43
C LEU A 1001 -7.64 33.37 26.38
N MET A 1002 -7.69 32.81 27.59
CA MET A 1002 -6.57 32.84 28.55
C MET A 1002 -5.33 32.07 28.07
N ASN A 1003 -5.49 31.02 27.26
CA ASN A 1003 -4.36 30.32 26.62
C ASN A 1003 -3.80 31.07 25.41
N SER A 1004 -4.55 32.02 24.84
CA SER A 1004 -4.19 32.77 23.63
C SER A 1004 -3.68 34.19 23.91
N LYS A 1005 -3.91 34.69 25.13
CA LYS A 1005 -3.35 35.93 25.68
C LYS A 1005 -1.86 35.75 25.97
#